data_AF-A0AAF0J4G2-F1
#
_entry.id   AF-A0AAF0J4G2-F1
#
_cell.length_a   1.000
_cell.length_b   1.000
_cell.length_c   1.000
_cell.angle_alpha   90.00
_cell.angle_beta   90.00
_cell.angle_gamma   90.00
#
_symmetry.space_group_name_H-M   'P 1'
#
loop_
_entity.id
_entity.type
_entity.pdbx_description
1 polymer ?
#
loop_
_entity_poly.entity_id
_entity_poly.type
_entity_poly.pdbx_seq_one_letter_code
_entity_poly.pdbx_strand_id
1 'polypeptide(L)'
;MKLCAYELLTTVAVLIFANQPGQQAVPLLSAWDLNSFSWMQRGTVQDMMAFMAKTVSERTQPTQRQSIQENNFTAHVHVRPAVDGVSGVLVSDSEYPVRVAYSLLNKLLEEFLMKVPKSSWQAQAAQIAASGAIPSKGEGIIRTSEFPFAQDYLARYQDPRQADTILRVQQELDDTKIVLRGEDLDKLVEKSGSLSQQSKMFYKSARKPCRPRRMPPDLGARPPVSMRDMDTDMDTDTLFQQHGVREMEWYAVLLAHQAEEKQHAVRQLVGDSFDDLLRVSRAVVDMQAHIQGVQSTLQSMQHAASQDRASLPAPAPASSHAPSAPWTLITLAAAQLLLLDAPHLVRAALRNDTFVQAAWALVFAKQAHAFLTHEAAQAVAEPWADLQALAPAVRVRIDAQLQATSPRTASVLDALLAWMVLESVADPQRALTYWHTQQVLGAAHLGTSSEPLATRLERLVAHAAASWRHTERLWRRKGATTPLMATWHTLMRTDTSFFEQGCPSRALLSPAPLASAALYDALPPAVCALRMDTTSHDVDVDAALAHHMDCLGAAWDALPAQLAQTHDLDALLACRTALTRAAHNVTGTAPGVQALRAHMERVLDTRLHTLVQAMLARVTAAFGEALTAVWDDQDALGERSGRAVLWDAPERPASLRHARTARPPCIAACVRLMEDRFHSAVHTDVAAAPLQAACMTLAQFVADLAPATVTQQQSVLEVCAALYTSPVLQRMASPAFFEQVHAVHTRTAEAWAAAHAQRIAAQGRALQPSLVLLARTAHALAPSPLPAPPLLRCLTEAWPAASAADDAALAALAGPSDTWYPWRTALAPWVQNTHAPTAPRAPSARPGMVRVAPPFVV
;
A
#
# COMPACT_ATOMS: atom_id res chain seq x y z
N MET A 1 10.07 -4.34 11.34
CA MET A 1 10.29 -2.88 11.45
C MET A 1 11.08 -2.44 10.23
N LYS A 2 10.41 -1.83 9.24
CA LYS A 2 11.03 -1.22 8.04
C LYS A 2 10.74 0.27 8.13
N LEU A 3 11.63 1.03 8.77
CA LEU A 3 11.62 2.49 8.79
C LEU A 3 13.07 2.94 8.68
N CYS A 4 13.30 3.98 7.88
CA CYS A 4 14.57 4.64 7.56
C CYS A 4 15.35 4.10 6.35
N ALA A 5 14.85 4.41 5.15
CA ALA A 5 15.67 4.74 3.99
C ALA A 5 14.92 5.83 3.21
N TYR A 6 15.21 7.12 3.49
CA TYR A 6 14.52 8.27 2.86
C TYR A 6 15.45 9.46 2.61
N GLU A 7 16.78 9.32 2.65
CA GLU A 7 17.67 10.50 2.69
C GLU A 7 18.41 10.85 1.40
N LEU A 8 18.07 10.26 0.24
CA LEU A 8 18.60 10.71 -1.07
C LEU A 8 17.57 10.62 -2.20
N LEU A 9 16.31 11.01 -1.96
CA LEU A 9 15.28 11.05 -3.00
C LEU A 9 15.26 12.43 -3.66
N THR A 10 15.89 12.61 -4.81
CA THR A 10 16.01 13.95 -5.41
C THR A 10 15.11 14.17 -6.63
N THR A 11 14.52 15.37 -6.71
CA THR A 11 13.93 15.89 -7.94
C THR A 11 15.00 16.65 -8.71
N VAL A 12 15.21 16.29 -9.98
CA VAL A 12 16.33 16.79 -10.79
C VAL A 12 15.90 17.95 -11.70
N ALA A 13 14.68 17.90 -12.24
CA ALA A 13 14.19 18.94 -13.15
C ALA A 13 12.67 19.06 -13.15
N VAL A 14 12.17 20.29 -13.37
CA VAL A 14 10.76 20.58 -13.62
C VAL A 14 10.64 21.39 -14.91
N LEU A 15 9.80 20.96 -15.85
CA LEU A 15 9.56 21.63 -17.12
C LEU A 15 8.06 21.82 -17.38
N ILE A 16 7.70 22.96 -17.97
CA ILE A 16 6.36 23.23 -18.49
C ILE A 16 6.47 23.38 -20.01
N PHE A 17 5.60 22.70 -20.74
CA PHE A 17 5.49 22.77 -22.19
C PHE A 17 4.11 23.29 -22.63
N ALA A 18 4.08 24.04 -23.73
CA ALA A 18 2.88 24.27 -24.51
C ALA A 18 2.69 23.09 -25.47
N ASN A 19 1.55 22.41 -25.37
CA ASN A 19 1.20 21.29 -26.23
C ASN A 19 -0.23 21.47 -26.74
N GLN A 20 -0.37 22.15 -27.88
CA GLN A 20 -1.66 22.26 -28.58
C GLN A 20 -1.91 21.01 -29.43
N PRO A 21 -3.17 20.54 -29.55
CA PRO A 21 -3.48 19.32 -30.28
C PRO A 21 -3.00 19.43 -31.74
N GLY A 22 -2.01 18.61 -32.11
CA GLY A 22 -1.42 18.56 -33.46
C GLY A 22 -0.13 19.36 -33.67
N GLN A 23 0.45 19.97 -32.63
CA GLN A 23 1.72 20.71 -32.70
C GLN A 23 2.81 20.05 -31.84
N GLN A 24 4.09 20.35 -32.14
CA GLN A 24 5.22 19.90 -31.31
C GLN A 24 5.21 20.58 -29.94
N ALA A 25 5.72 19.89 -28.91
CA ALA A 25 5.79 20.46 -27.57
C ALA A 25 6.88 21.55 -27.50
N VAL A 26 6.48 22.76 -27.11
CA VAL A 26 7.37 23.92 -26.98
C VAL A 26 7.64 24.21 -25.50
N PRO A 27 8.90 24.24 -25.05
CA PRO A 27 9.21 24.51 -23.65
C PRO A 27 8.86 25.97 -23.28
N LEU A 28 7.97 26.13 -22.30
CA LEU A 28 7.57 27.43 -21.74
C LEU A 28 8.46 27.82 -20.57
N LEU A 29 8.74 26.87 -19.67
CA LEU A 29 9.52 27.09 -18.45
C LEU A 29 10.38 25.85 -18.18
N SER A 30 11.57 26.07 -17.65
CA SER A 30 12.47 25.00 -17.20
C SER A 30 13.18 25.41 -15.90
N ALA A 31 13.15 24.54 -14.91
CA ALA A 31 13.92 24.65 -13.68
C ALA A 31 14.79 23.39 -13.54
N TRP A 32 16.06 23.58 -13.19
CA TRP A 32 17.08 22.52 -13.19
C TRP A 32 17.84 22.53 -11.87
N ASP A 33 18.10 21.34 -11.32
CA ASP A 33 19.11 21.12 -10.29
C ASP A 33 20.00 19.94 -10.67
N LEU A 34 21.21 20.28 -11.10
CA LEU A 34 22.19 19.32 -11.59
C LEU A 34 23.41 19.23 -10.67
N ASN A 35 23.27 19.66 -9.41
CA ASN A 35 24.37 19.69 -8.46
C ASN A 35 24.91 18.30 -8.12
N SER A 36 24.06 17.27 -8.23
CA SER A 36 24.43 15.86 -8.08
C SER A 36 25.32 15.33 -9.21
N PHE A 37 25.37 16.01 -10.36
CA PHE A 37 26.19 15.60 -11.51
C PHE A 37 27.51 16.38 -11.59
N SER A 38 28.55 15.70 -12.10
CA SER A 38 29.85 16.33 -12.37
C SER A 38 29.70 17.52 -13.31
N TRP A 39 30.39 18.63 -13.03
CA TRP A 39 30.30 19.88 -13.79
C TRP A 39 30.41 19.69 -15.31
N MET A 40 31.30 18.79 -15.76
CA MET A 40 31.54 18.51 -17.18
C MET A 40 30.38 17.76 -17.86
N GLN A 41 29.54 17.08 -17.08
CA GLN A 41 28.43 16.26 -17.57
C GLN A 41 27.09 16.99 -17.50
N ARG A 42 26.99 18.08 -16.71
CA ARG A 42 25.72 18.81 -16.47
C ARG A 42 25.04 19.24 -17.76
N GLY A 43 25.78 19.83 -18.70
CA GLY A 43 25.21 20.27 -19.98
C GLY A 43 24.63 19.10 -20.80
N THR A 44 25.33 17.98 -20.83
CA THR A 44 24.88 16.77 -21.55
C THR A 44 23.65 16.13 -20.91
N VAL A 45 23.62 16.11 -19.56
CA VAL A 45 22.49 15.57 -18.79
C VAL A 45 21.26 16.46 -18.96
N GLN A 46 21.44 17.78 -18.95
CA GLN A 46 20.39 18.75 -19.19
C GLN A 46 19.73 18.54 -20.56
N ASP A 47 20.54 18.41 -21.62
CA ASP A 47 20.07 18.13 -22.98
C ASP A 47 19.23 16.84 -23.04
N MET A 48 19.74 15.77 -22.40
CA MET A 48 19.09 14.46 -22.41
C MET A 48 17.75 14.47 -21.66
N MET A 49 17.71 15.09 -20.47
CA MET A 49 16.49 15.22 -19.67
C MET A 49 15.46 16.12 -20.34
N ALA A 50 15.90 17.21 -20.98
CA ALA A 50 15.03 18.07 -21.77
C ALA A 50 14.40 17.30 -22.95
N PHE A 51 15.20 16.48 -23.65
CA PHE A 51 14.72 15.64 -24.74
C PHE A 51 13.71 14.59 -24.26
N MET A 52 14.00 13.93 -23.14
CA MET A 52 13.08 12.98 -22.51
C MET A 52 11.76 13.67 -22.18
N ALA A 53 11.81 14.82 -21.49
CA ALA A 53 10.61 15.57 -21.10
C ALA A 53 9.78 16.03 -22.31
N LYS A 54 10.43 16.52 -23.38
CA LYS A 54 9.75 16.86 -24.64
C LYS A 54 9.06 15.63 -25.24
N THR A 55 9.76 14.51 -25.33
CA THR A 55 9.23 13.27 -25.93
C THR A 55 8.02 12.73 -25.15
N VAL A 56 8.06 12.79 -23.81
CA VAL A 56 6.94 12.31 -22.99
C VAL A 56 5.73 13.23 -23.10
N SER A 57 5.94 14.55 -23.13
CA SER A 57 4.84 15.51 -23.28
C SER A 57 4.12 15.38 -24.63
N GLU A 58 4.83 15.15 -25.74
CA GLU A 58 4.23 14.95 -27.08
C GLU A 58 3.41 13.65 -27.20
N ARG A 59 3.80 12.62 -26.43
CA ARG A 59 3.19 11.29 -26.51
C ARG A 59 2.02 11.09 -25.57
N THR A 60 1.88 11.94 -24.56
CA THR A 60 0.81 11.84 -23.56
C THR A 60 -0.44 12.55 -24.08
N GLN A 61 -1.59 11.88 -24.05
CA GLN A 61 -2.85 12.47 -24.49
C GLN A 61 -3.33 13.57 -23.53
N PRO A 62 -4.09 14.58 -23.99
CA PRO A 62 -4.66 15.59 -23.10
C PRO A 62 -5.47 14.96 -21.96
N THR A 63 -5.36 15.52 -20.76
CA THR A 63 -6.03 15.02 -19.53
C THR A 63 -5.44 13.72 -18.96
N GLN A 64 -4.40 13.12 -19.56
CA GLN A 64 -3.72 11.96 -19.00
C GLN A 64 -2.51 12.31 -18.13
N ARG A 65 -2.18 11.36 -17.25
CA ARG A 65 -0.96 11.32 -16.43
C ARG A 65 -0.16 10.09 -16.80
N GLN A 66 1.14 10.24 -17.00
CA GLN A 66 2.02 9.15 -17.36
C GLN A 66 3.38 9.27 -16.69
N SER A 67 3.88 8.16 -16.16
CA SER A 67 5.24 8.05 -15.64
C SER A 67 6.05 7.16 -16.56
N ILE A 68 7.22 7.61 -16.98
CA ILE A 68 8.16 6.84 -17.82
C ILE A 68 9.47 6.70 -17.05
N GLN A 69 9.86 5.46 -16.77
CA GLN A 69 11.09 5.14 -16.06
C GLN A 69 12.20 4.79 -17.06
N GLU A 70 13.34 5.45 -16.93
CA GLU A 70 14.53 5.25 -17.76
C GLU A 70 15.78 5.10 -16.86
N ASN A 71 16.32 3.88 -16.79
CA ASN A 71 17.41 3.53 -15.88
C ASN A 71 17.11 3.94 -14.43
N ASN A 72 17.86 4.90 -13.89
CA ASN A 72 17.74 5.37 -12.50
C ASN A 72 16.77 6.56 -12.34
N PHE A 73 16.31 7.16 -13.43
CA PHE A 73 15.44 8.34 -13.41
C PHE A 73 14.02 8.00 -13.88
N THR A 74 13.03 8.69 -13.35
CA THR A 74 11.62 8.60 -13.76
C THR A 74 11.10 9.98 -14.13
N ALA A 75 10.52 10.09 -15.32
CA ALA A 75 9.82 11.28 -15.78
C ALA A 75 8.32 11.13 -15.55
N HIS A 76 7.75 11.99 -14.71
CA HIS A 76 6.32 12.10 -14.43
C HIS A 76 5.72 13.24 -15.27
N VAL A 77 4.64 12.96 -15.98
CA VAL A 77 4.01 13.92 -16.90
C VAL A 77 2.54 14.08 -16.60
N HIS A 78 2.10 15.33 -16.50
CA HIS A 78 0.69 15.69 -16.38
C HIS A 78 0.30 16.67 -17.49
N VAL A 79 -0.59 16.24 -18.38
CA VAL A 79 -1.14 17.07 -19.46
C VAL A 79 -2.51 17.59 -19.03
N ARG A 80 -2.69 18.92 -19.07
CA ARG A 80 -3.97 19.57 -18.77
C ARG A 80 -4.98 19.38 -19.92
N PRO A 81 -6.28 19.66 -19.70
CA PRO A 81 -7.27 19.61 -20.76
C PRO A 81 -6.89 20.50 -21.96
N ALA A 82 -7.37 20.15 -23.15
CA ALA A 82 -7.01 20.83 -24.40
C ALA A 82 -7.34 22.34 -24.43
N VAL A 83 -8.24 22.80 -23.55
CA VAL A 83 -8.57 24.22 -23.37
C VAL A 83 -7.39 25.01 -22.79
N ASP A 84 -6.62 24.42 -21.89
CA ASP A 84 -5.43 25.05 -21.30
C ASP A 84 -4.24 24.93 -22.26
N GLY A 85 -4.05 23.74 -22.87
CA GLY A 85 -3.00 23.47 -23.86
C GLY A 85 -1.58 23.44 -23.27
N VAL A 86 -1.46 23.10 -21.98
CA VAL A 86 -0.19 23.08 -21.23
C VAL A 86 0.05 21.69 -20.64
N SER A 87 1.31 21.26 -20.59
CA SER A 87 1.74 20.03 -19.95
C SER A 87 2.93 20.27 -19.03
N GLY A 88 2.91 19.68 -17.83
CA GLY A 88 4.03 19.70 -16.89
C GLY A 88 4.76 18.36 -16.87
N VAL A 89 6.09 18.42 -16.79
CA VAL A 89 6.97 17.25 -16.67
C VAL A 89 7.92 17.44 -15.49
N LEU A 90 7.99 16.44 -14.62
CA LEU A 90 8.93 16.36 -13.51
C LEU A 90 9.88 15.18 -13.76
N VAL A 91 11.18 15.40 -13.66
CA VAL A 91 12.19 14.33 -13.70
C VAL A 91 12.75 14.16 -12.30
N SER A 92 12.62 12.95 -11.75
CA SER A 92 13.10 12.59 -10.42
C SER A 92 13.82 11.24 -10.45
N ASP A 93 14.45 10.88 -9.35
CA ASP A 93 14.95 9.52 -9.15
C ASP A 93 13.79 8.50 -9.12
N SER A 94 14.10 7.24 -9.45
CA SER A 94 13.10 6.14 -9.44
C SER A 94 12.51 5.83 -8.08
N GLU A 95 13.20 6.19 -7.00
CA GLU A 95 12.75 6.00 -5.63
C GLU A 95 11.89 7.17 -5.12
N TYR A 96 11.80 8.28 -5.88
CA TYR A 96 11.03 9.45 -5.48
C TYR A 96 9.52 9.14 -5.49
N PRO A 97 8.75 9.51 -4.47
CA PRO A 97 7.34 9.13 -4.38
C PRO A 97 6.51 9.76 -5.52
N VAL A 98 5.95 8.91 -6.37
CA VAL A 98 5.11 9.31 -7.52
C VAL A 98 3.96 10.24 -7.11
N ARG A 99 3.38 10.04 -5.91
CA ARG A 99 2.30 10.88 -5.40
C ARG A 99 2.76 12.33 -5.16
N VAL A 100 3.95 12.51 -4.58
CA VAL A 100 4.51 13.84 -4.32
C VAL A 100 4.85 14.53 -5.65
N ALA A 101 5.38 13.78 -6.62
CA ALA A 101 5.70 14.30 -7.94
C ALA A 101 4.47 14.89 -8.67
N TYR A 102 3.34 14.17 -8.70
CA TYR A 102 2.12 14.68 -9.33
C TYR A 102 1.46 15.81 -8.54
N SER A 103 1.56 15.77 -7.21
CA SER A 103 1.06 16.83 -6.34
C SER A 103 1.79 18.16 -6.60
N LEU A 104 3.13 18.09 -6.71
CA LEU A 104 3.98 19.21 -7.10
C LEU A 104 3.63 19.74 -8.51
N LEU A 105 3.48 18.83 -9.48
CA LEU A 105 3.12 19.19 -10.85
C LEU A 105 1.77 19.92 -10.95
N ASN A 106 0.75 19.45 -10.23
CA ASN A 106 -0.56 20.09 -10.24
C ASN A 106 -0.48 21.52 -9.69
N LYS A 107 0.16 21.70 -8.52
CA LYS A 107 0.28 23.02 -7.89
C LYS A 107 1.07 23.99 -8.76
N LEU A 108 2.17 23.53 -9.36
CA LEU A 108 3.01 24.35 -10.22
C LEU A 108 2.28 24.76 -11.51
N LEU A 109 1.47 23.86 -12.10
CA LEU A 109 0.64 24.17 -13.26
C LEU A 109 -0.50 25.15 -12.92
N GLU A 110 -1.17 24.98 -11.77
CA GLU A 110 -2.21 25.90 -11.31
C GLU A 110 -1.64 27.31 -11.07
N GLU A 111 -0.52 27.41 -10.37
CA GLU A 111 0.12 28.69 -10.08
C GLU A 111 0.67 29.36 -11.35
N PHE A 112 1.18 28.57 -12.30
CA PHE A 112 1.58 29.07 -13.61
C PHE A 112 0.40 29.68 -14.38
N LEU A 113 -0.75 28.99 -14.44
CA LEU A 113 -1.95 29.49 -15.11
C LEU A 113 -2.56 30.71 -14.40
N MET A 114 -2.44 30.80 -13.07
CA MET A 114 -2.92 31.96 -12.30
C MET A 114 -2.05 33.20 -12.49
N LYS A 115 -0.72 33.04 -12.59
CA LYS A 115 0.23 34.16 -12.65
C LYS A 115 0.59 34.59 -14.06
N VAL A 116 0.59 33.67 -15.02
CA VAL A 116 0.97 33.92 -16.41
C VAL A 116 -0.25 33.86 -17.32
N PRO A 117 -0.73 35.00 -17.87
CA PRO A 117 -1.88 35.00 -18.76
C PRO A 117 -1.55 34.27 -20.07
N LYS A 118 -2.48 33.45 -20.56
CA LYS A 118 -2.32 32.63 -21.78
C LYS A 118 -1.92 33.45 -23.02
N SER A 119 -2.33 34.72 -23.09
CA SER A 119 -2.03 35.63 -24.19
C SER A 119 -0.54 35.99 -24.32
N SER A 120 0.26 35.88 -23.25
CA SER A 120 1.68 36.28 -23.29
C SER A 120 2.56 35.31 -24.08
N TRP A 121 2.31 34.00 -23.95
CA TRP A 121 3.15 32.96 -24.53
C TRP A 121 2.52 32.25 -25.73
N GLN A 122 1.19 32.29 -25.91
CA GLN A 122 0.51 31.53 -26.97
C GLN A 122 0.96 31.93 -28.39
N ALA A 123 1.19 33.22 -28.65
CA ALA A 123 1.63 33.69 -29.97
C ALA A 123 3.08 33.26 -30.28
N GLN A 124 3.97 33.36 -29.28
CA GLN A 124 5.37 32.94 -29.42
C GLN A 124 5.50 31.42 -29.51
N ALA A 125 4.71 30.66 -28.74
CA ALA A 125 4.67 29.20 -28.80
C ALA A 125 4.19 28.71 -30.17
N ALA A 126 3.16 29.33 -30.76
CA ALA A 126 2.67 28.98 -32.11
C ALA A 126 3.72 29.27 -33.20
N GLN A 127 4.48 30.36 -33.08
CA GLN A 127 5.56 30.70 -34.02
C GLN A 127 6.74 29.73 -33.92
N ILE A 128 7.08 29.28 -32.71
CA ILE A 128 8.16 28.32 -32.46
C ILE A 128 7.75 26.91 -32.89
N ALA A 129 6.49 26.51 -32.65
CA ALA A 129 5.94 25.25 -33.14
C ALA A 129 5.94 25.16 -34.67
N ALA A 130 5.71 26.28 -35.37
CA ALA A 130 5.72 26.34 -36.83
C ALA A 130 7.13 26.39 -37.44
N SER A 131 8.11 27.00 -36.76
CA SER A 131 9.49 27.15 -37.24
C SER A 131 10.41 25.99 -36.85
N GLY A 132 10.03 25.17 -35.87
CA GLY A 132 10.85 24.04 -35.39
C GLY A 132 12.16 24.46 -34.72
N ALA A 133 12.37 25.76 -34.50
CA ALA A 133 13.58 26.30 -33.89
C ALA A 133 13.55 26.07 -32.37
N ILE A 134 14.56 25.37 -31.85
CA ILE A 134 14.68 25.08 -30.42
C ILE A 134 15.30 26.30 -29.73
N PRO A 135 14.73 26.81 -28.63
CA PRO A 135 15.41 27.83 -27.84
C PRO A 135 16.75 27.31 -27.31
N SER A 136 17.79 28.12 -27.44
CA SER A 136 19.16 27.72 -27.14
C SER A 136 19.31 27.32 -25.68
N LYS A 137 19.89 26.14 -25.42
CA LYS A 137 20.25 25.65 -24.07
C LYS A 137 19.09 25.52 -23.08
N GLY A 138 17.94 25.06 -23.55
CA GLY A 138 16.87 24.59 -22.66
C GLY A 138 16.20 25.68 -21.82
N GLU A 139 16.43 26.96 -22.10
CA GLU A 139 15.61 28.05 -21.55
C GLU A 139 14.23 28.05 -22.20
N GLY A 140 13.18 28.09 -21.38
CA GLY A 140 11.81 28.26 -21.85
C GLY A 140 11.55 29.67 -22.38
N ILE A 141 10.43 29.84 -23.10
CA ILE A 141 9.96 31.15 -23.58
C ILE A 141 9.85 32.18 -22.44
N ILE A 142 9.51 31.71 -21.24
CA ILE A 142 9.41 32.51 -20.02
C ILE A 142 10.69 32.29 -19.22
N ARG A 143 11.40 33.38 -18.91
CA ARG A 143 12.64 33.34 -18.14
C ARG A 143 12.35 32.89 -16.71
N THR A 144 13.28 32.14 -16.10
CA THR A 144 13.19 31.72 -14.69
C THR A 144 13.02 32.92 -13.73
N SER A 145 13.47 34.11 -14.12
CA SER A 145 13.27 35.36 -13.37
C SER A 145 11.82 35.85 -13.31
N GLU A 146 10.98 35.52 -14.29
CA GLU A 146 9.57 35.93 -14.35
C GLU A 146 8.66 34.98 -13.55
N PHE A 147 9.15 33.76 -13.26
CA PHE A 147 8.47 32.78 -12.43
C PHE A 147 9.46 32.05 -11.50
N PRO A 148 9.91 32.71 -10.41
CA PRO A 148 10.91 32.14 -9.48
C PRO A 148 10.37 30.94 -8.69
N PHE A 149 9.04 30.84 -8.57
CA PHE A 149 8.35 29.78 -7.84
C PHE A 149 8.74 28.38 -8.29
N ALA A 150 9.05 28.15 -9.57
CA ALA A 150 9.47 26.83 -10.03
C ALA A 150 10.82 26.39 -9.46
N GLN A 151 11.78 27.32 -9.32
CA GLN A 151 13.07 27.02 -8.70
C GLN A 151 12.91 26.84 -7.19
N ASP A 152 12.08 27.67 -6.54
CA ASP A 152 11.77 27.56 -5.12
C ASP A 152 11.06 26.23 -4.78
N TYR A 153 10.13 25.81 -5.63
CA TYR A 153 9.46 24.52 -5.49
C TYR A 153 10.41 23.36 -5.73
N LEU A 154 11.29 23.45 -6.71
CA LEU A 154 12.30 22.42 -6.92
C LEU A 154 13.20 22.28 -5.68
N ALA A 155 13.66 23.38 -5.09
CA ALA A 155 14.50 23.36 -3.88
C ALA A 155 13.76 22.84 -2.64
N ARG A 156 12.50 23.25 -2.42
CA ARG A 156 11.70 22.83 -1.25
C ARG A 156 11.26 21.37 -1.31
N TYR A 157 10.98 20.86 -2.51
CA TYR A 157 10.45 19.51 -2.71
C TYR A 157 11.54 18.46 -3.02
N GLN A 158 12.82 18.81 -2.83
CA GLN A 158 13.89 17.82 -2.67
C GLN A 158 13.59 16.89 -1.49
N ASP A 159 13.01 17.41 -0.40
CA ASP A 159 12.54 16.58 0.71
C ASP A 159 11.07 16.18 0.51
N PRO A 160 10.75 14.88 0.32
CA PRO A 160 9.38 14.42 0.11
C PRO A 160 8.47 14.62 1.33
N ARG A 161 9.05 14.84 2.52
CA ARG A 161 8.31 15.10 3.77
C ARG A 161 7.72 16.50 3.84
N GLN A 162 8.36 17.48 3.19
CA GLN A 162 7.85 18.86 3.15
C GLN A 162 6.54 18.97 2.32
N ALA A 163 6.24 17.93 1.53
CA ALA A 163 5.02 17.82 0.75
C ALA A 163 3.75 17.48 1.54
N ASP A 164 3.85 17.18 2.85
CA ASP A 164 2.70 16.83 3.71
C ASP A 164 1.59 17.90 3.73
N THR A 165 1.94 19.16 3.48
CA THR A 165 0.97 20.26 3.35
C THR A 165 0.09 20.16 2.11
N ILE A 166 0.58 19.56 1.01
CA ILE A 166 -0.18 19.34 -0.23
C ILE A 166 -0.81 17.94 -0.26
N LEU A 167 -0.17 16.94 0.37
CA LEU A 167 -0.70 15.57 0.46
C LEU A 167 -2.09 15.48 1.10
N ARG A 168 -2.44 16.44 1.97
CA ARG A 168 -3.75 16.54 2.63
C ARG A 168 -4.89 16.97 1.70
N VAL A 169 -4.58 17.63 0.58
CA VAL A 169 -5.55 18.17 -0.40
C VAL A 169 -5.87 17.16 -1.51
N GLN A 170 -5.11 16.07 -1.64
CA GLN A 170 -5.12 15.21 -2.83
C GLN A 170 -5.55 13.76 -2.60
N GLN A 171 -6.17 13.46 -1.47
CA GLN A 171 -6.67 12.11 -1.14
C GLN A 171 -7.79 11.64 -2.11
N GLU A 172 -8.25 12.50 -3.02
CA GLU A 172 -9.23 12.23 -4.10
C GLU A 172 -8.61 11.81 -5.46
N LEU A 173 -7.29 11.91 -5.68
CA LEU A 173 -6.69 11.78 -7.04
C LEU A 173 -5.99 10.45 -7.36
N ASP A 174 -5.99 9.46 -6.45
CA ASP A 174 -5.23 8.21 -6.59
C ASP A 174 -5.84 7.18 -7.59
N ASP A 175 -6.96 7.49 -8.24
CA ASP A 175 -7.67 6.56 -9.14
C ASP A 175 -7.27 6.65 -10.63
N THR A 176 -6.11 7.20 -10.97
CA THR A 176 -5.66 7.23 -12.37
C THR A 176 -4.59 6.17 -12.65
N LYS A 177 -5.03 5.09 -13.31
CA LYS A 177 -4.24 4.02 -13.94
C LYS A 177 -2.98 4.58 -14.65
N ILE A 178 -1.83 4.53 -13.99
CA ILE A 178 -0.53 4.93 -14.56
C ILE A 178 -0.10 3.84 -15.55
N VAL A 179 0.04 4.18 -16.83
CA VAL A 179 0.46 3.25 -17.89
C VAL A 179 1.97 3.39 -18.11
N LEU A 180 2.75 2.42 -17.61
CA LEU A 180 4.16 2.26 -17.97
C LEU A 180 4.24 1.68 -19.40
N ARG A 181 4.74 2.46 -20.37
CA ARG A 181 5.00 1.99 -21.75
C ARG A 181 6.51 1.92 -22.00
N GLY A 182 7.03 0.74 -22.30
CA GLY A 182 8.45 0.51 -22.61
C GLY A 182 8.71 0.50 -24.12
N GLU A 183 9.13 1.64 -24.67
CA GLU A 183 9.72 1.73 -26.01
C GLU A 183 11.23 2.04 -25.89
N ASP A 184 12.05 1.50 -26.80
CA ASP A 184 13.51 1.70 -26.79
C ASP A 184 13.89 3.18 -27.06
N LEU A 185 14.35 3.89 -26.03
CA LEU A 185 14.80 5.30 -26.10
C LEU A 185 15.97 5.50 -27.08
N ASP A 186 16.78 4.48 -27.31
CA ASP A 186 17.94 4.52 -28.21
C ASP A 186 17.55 4.88 -29.66
N LYS A 187 16.43 4.34 -30.14
CA LYS A 187 15.91 4.63 -31.50
C LYS A 187 15.39 6.06 -31.63
N LEU A 188 14.98 6.67 -30.52
CA LEU A 188 14.48 8.04 -30.45
C LEU A 188 15.63 9.05 -30.38
N VAL A 189 16.67 8.75 -29.59
CA VAL A 189 17.89 9.57 -29.48
C VAL A 189 18.58 9.72 -30.84
N GLU A 190 18.66 8.64 -31.63
CA GLU A 190 19.28 8.68 -32.96
C GLU A 190 18.49 9.51 -33.98
N LYS A 191 17.15 9.43 -33.96
CA LYS A 191 16.26 10.19 -34.85
C LYS A 191 16.06 11.65 -34.44
N SER A 192 16.45 12.04 -33.23
CA SER A 192 16.23 13.39 -32.70
C SER A 192 17.16 14.43 -33.34
N GLY A 193 16.63 15.54 -33.83
CA GLY A 193 17.40 16.73 -34.24
C GLY A 193 17.72 17.68 -33.07
N SER A 194 17.17 17.41 -31.88
CA SER A 194 17.21 18.31 -30.73
C SER A 194 18.38 18.09 -29.77
N LEU A 195 19.16 17.02 -29.96
CA LEU A 195 20.35 16.72 -29.16
C LEU A 195 21.62 17.06 -29.95
N SER A 196 22.57 17.72 -29.29
CA SER A 196 23.88 18.03 -29.88
C SER A 196 24.65 16.73 -30.23
N GLN A 197 25.51 16.80 -31.25
CA GLN A 197 26.33 15.65 -31.66
C GLN A 197 27.27 15.18 -30.53
N GLN A 198 27.72 16.11 -29.68
CA GLN A 198 28.52 15.83 -28.48
C GLN A 198 27.70 15.05 -27.43
N SER A 199 26.45 15.44 -27.19
CA SER A 199 25.56 14.78 -26.24
C SER A 199 25.20 13.36 -26.67
N LYS A 200 24.99 13.14 -27.98
CA LYS A 200 24.76 11.79 -28.56
C LYS A 200 25.97 10.85 -28.42
N MET A 201 27.18 11.36 -28.65
CA MET A 201 28.43 10.59 -28.51
C MET A 201 28.71 10.21 -27.04
N PHE A 202 28.38 11.11 -26.11
CA PHE A 202 28.51 10.85 -24.67
C PHE A 202 27.55 9.77 -24.18
N TYR A 203 26.27 9.83 -24.57
CA TYR A 203 25.26 8.82 -24.23
C TYR A 203 25.69 7.41 -24.66
N LYS A 204 26.24 7.27 -25.87
CA LYS A 204 26.77 5.99 -26.37
C LYS A 204 28.01 5.50 -25.60
N SER A 205 28.79 6.40 -25.02
CA SER A 205 30.03 6.08 -24.30
C SER A 205 29.78 5.71 -22.84
N ALA A 206 28.78 6.31 -22.20
CA ALA A 206 28.41 6.07 -20.79
C ALA A 206 27.82 4.68 -20.52
N ARG A 207 27.26 4.02 -21.54
CA ARG A 207 26.72 2.65 -21.43
C ARG A 207 27.79 1.53 -21.42
N LYS A 208 29.08 1.86 -21.53
CA LYS A 208 30.18 0.88 -21.44
C LYS A 208 30.65 0.74 -19.97
N PRO A 209 30.70 -0.47 -19.38
CA PRO A 209 31.17 -0.65 -18.00
C PRO A 209 32.66 -0.30 -17.82
N CYS A 210 32.99 0.39 -16.72
CA CYS A 210 34.35 0.85 -16.39
C CYS A 210 35.31 -0.32 -16.12
N ARG A 211 36.45 -0.36 -16.82
CA ARG A 211 37.61 -1.21 -16.48
C ARG A 211 38.56 -0.46 -15.53
N PRO A 212 39.27 -1.15 -14.62
CA PRO A 212 40.23 -0.50 -13.72
C PRO A 212 41.36 0.20 -14.49
N ARG A 213 41.79 1.37 -14.01
CA ARG A 213 42.95 2.10 -14.55
C ARG A 213 44.21 1.25 -14.31
N ARG A 214 44.87 0.83 -15.38
CA ARG A 214 46.23 0.28 -15.29
C ARG A 214 47.21 1.42 -15.03
N MET A 215 48.22 1.15 -14.20
CA MET A 215 49.41 1.98 -14.04
C MET A 215 49.96 2.43 -15.41
N PRO A 216 50.37 3.71 -15.57
CA PRO A 216 51.03 4.16 -16.78
C PRO A 216 52.33 3.36 -17.00
N PRO A 217 52.60 2.88 -18.23
CA PRO A 217 53.77 2.04 -18.51
C PRO A 217 55.13 2.76 -18.44
N ASP A 218 55.16 4.10 -18.33
CA ASP A 218 56.40 4.90 -18.41
C ASP A 218 57.10 5.19 -17.06
N LEU A 219 56.60 4.64 -15.94
CA LEU A 219 57.30 4.69 -14.65
C LEU A 219 57.96 3.34 -14.37
N GLY A 220 59.19 3.19 -14.85
CA GLY A 220 60.00 1.98 -14.75
C GLY A 220 60.26 1.49 -13.31
N ALA A 221 59.97 0.21 -13.10
CA ALA A 221 60.42 -0.73 -12.08
C ALA A 221 61.62 -0.34 -11.17
N ARG A 222 61.35 0.35 -10.04
CA ARG A 222 61.72 -0.01 -8.65
C ARG A 222 61.41 1.16 -7.71
N PRO A 223 60.77 0.94 -6.54
CA PRO A 223 60.67 2.00 -5.54
C PRO A 223 62.06 2.30 -4.96
N PRO A 224 62.45 3.56 -4.75
CA PRO A 224 63.61 3.88 -3.93
C PRO A 224 63.37 3.36 -2.50
N VAL A 225 64.39 2.70 -1.94
CA VAL A 225 64.31 1.89 -0.71
C VAL A 225 63.96 2.71 0.55
N SER A 226 63.97 4.05 0.46
CA SER A 226 63.78 4.96 1.61
C SER A 226 62.34 5.44 1.87
N MET A 227 61.34 5.05 1.07
CA MET A 227 59.99 5.65 1.14
C MET A 227 58.90 4.82 1.84
N ARG A 228 59.23 3.64 2.36
CA ARG A 228 58.20 2.74 2.95
C ARG A 228 57.81 3.10 4.39
N ASP A 229 58.64 3.89 5.08
CA ASP A 229 58.50 4.17 6.52
C ASP A 229 58.28 5.67 6.82
N MET A 230 57.72 6.43 5.87
CA MET A 230 57.37 7.85 6.07
C MET A 230 56.08 7.99 6.88
N ASP A 231 56.17 8.61 8.06
CA ASP A 231 55.03 8.92 8.93
C ASP A 231 54.07 9.94 8.27
N THR A 232 52.77 9.66 8.30
CA THR A 232 51.71 10.47 7.64
C THR A 232 51.47 11.85 8.27
N ASP A 233 52.12 12.16 9.39
CA ASP A 233 51.95 13.39 10.16
C ASP A 233 53.01 14.47 9.88
N MET A 234 53.89 14.29 8.89
CA MET A 234 54.87 15.30 8.50
C MET A 234 54.28 16.45 7.66
N ASP A 235 54.63 17.69 7.99
CA ASP A 235 54.18 18.90 7.29
C ASP A 235 54.60 18.91 5.82
N THR A 236 53.63 19.18 4.93
CA THR A 236 53.80 19.16 3.46
C THR A 236 55.01 19.95 2.95
N ASP A 237 55.28 21.12 3.53
CA ASP A 237 56.39 21.98 3.13
C ASP A 237 57.77 21.36 3.41
N THR A 238 57.88 20.54 4.47
CA THR A 238 59.13 19.85 4.80
C THR A 238 59.39 18.65 3.90
N LEU A 239 58.33 18.00 3.40
CA LEU A 239 58.41 16.90 2.44
C LEU A 239 58.92 17.37 1.08
N PHE A 240 58.45 18.52 0.60
CA PHE A 240 58.93 19.13 -0.65
C PHE A 240 60.37 19.67 -0.56
N GLN A 241 60.88 19.93 0.64
CA GLN A 241 62.27 20.35 0.85
C GLN A 241 63.26 19.18 0.82
N GLN A 242 62.83 17.99 1.24
CA GLN A 242 63.70 16.83 1.40
C GLN A 242 63.70 15.89 0.17
N HIS A 243 62.68 15.95 -0.68
CA HIS A 243 62.51 15.03 -1.82
C HIS A 243 62.30 15.76 -3.16
N GLY A 244 62.75 15.10 -4.24
CA GLY A 244 62.62 15.64 -5.60
C GLY A 244 61.20 15.54 -6.17
N VAL A 245 60.90 16.36 -7.19
CA VAL A 245 59.56 16.42 -7.82
C VAL A 245 59.07 15.05 -8.33
N ARG A 246 59.96 14.25 -8.95
CA ARG A 246 59.62 12.91 -9.43
C ARG A 246 59.34 11.91 -8.30
N GLU A 247 60.01 12.07 -7.18
CA GLU A 247 59.80 11.25 -5.99
C GLU A 247 58.47 11.57 -5.33
N MET A 248 58.10 12.86 -5.29
CA MET A 248 56.81 13.33 -4.82
C MET A 248 55.66 12.92 -5.74
N GLU A 249 55.86 12.96 -7.07
CA GLU A 249 54.88 12.44 -8.03
C GLU A 249 54.66 10.92 -7.84
N TRP A 250 55.73 10.16 -7.62
CA TRP A 250 55.63 8.73 -7.35
C TRP A 250 54.95 8.44 -6.00
N TYR A 251 55.31 9.18 -4.95
CA TYR A 251 54.71 9.07 -3.63
C TYR A 251 53.23 9.45 -3.64
N ALA A 252 52.84 10.50 -4.36
CA ALA A 252 51.44 10.90 -4.53
C ALA A 252 50.61 9.82 -5.23
N VAL A 253 51.15 9.18 -6.27
CA VAL A 253 50.50 8.06 -6.97
C VAL A 253 50.39 6.85 -6.05
N LEU A 254 51.43 6.55 -5.26
CA LEU A 254 51.39 5.47 -4.26
C LEU A 254 50.34 5.74 -3.18
N LEU A 255 50.29 6.97 -2.64
CA LEU A 255 49.37 7.35 -1.58
C LEU A 255 47.92 7.26 -2.06
N ALA A 256 47.66 7.69 -3.30
CA ALA A 256 46.36 7.56 -3.93
C ALA A 256 45.94 6.09 -4.08
N HIS A 257 46.87 5.24 -4.52
CA HIS A 257 46.62 3.79 -4.62
C HIS A 257 46.35 3.15 -3.26
N GLN A 258 47.15 3.48 -2.24
CA GLN A 258 46.95 2.98 -0.88
C GLN A 258 45.64 3.50 -0.26
N ALA A 259 45.25 4.73 -0.55
CA ALA A 259 43.98 5.29 -0.12
C ALA A 259 42.80 4.55 -0.79
N GLU A 260 42.87 4.26 -2.09
CA GLU A 260 41.85 3.49 -2.81
C GLU A 260 41.78 2.03 -2.31
N GLU A 261 42.92 1.37 -2.08
CA GLU A 261 42.97 0.01 -1.51
C GLU A 261 42.38 -0.03 -0.10
N LYS A 262 42.75 0.92 0.77
CA LYS A 262 42.20 1.00 2.13
C LYS A 262 40.70 1.33 2.10
N GLN A 263 40.24 2.24 1.24
CA GLN A 263 38.83 2.52 1.05
C GLN A 263 38.06 1.28 0.56
N HIS A 264 38.62 0.54 -0.39
CA HIS A 264 38.02 -0.71 -0.86
C HIS A 264 38.01 -1.80 0.22
N ALA A 265 39.07 -1.93 1.02
CA ALA A 265 39.13 -2.88 2.12
C ALA A 265 38.12 -2.55 3.22
N VAL A 266 37.98 -1.27 3.61
CA VAL A 266 36.96 -0.85 4.59
C VAL A 266 35.55 -1.04 4.02
N ARG A 267 35.33 -0.77 2.73
CA ARG A 267 34.04 -1.06 2.06
C ARG A 267 33.72 -2.56 2.04
N GLN A 268 34.72 -3.43 1.88
CA GLN A 268 34.54 -4.88 1.94
C GLN A 268 34.29 -5.39 3.37
N LEU A 269 34.94 -4.79 4.38
CA LEU A 269 34.82 -5.20 5.78
C LEU A 269 33.53 -4.70 6.45
N VAL A 270 33.04 -3.53 6.05
CA VAL A 270 31.94 -2.80 6.71
C VAL A 270 30.63 -2.89 5.91
N GLY A 271 30.69 -3.30 4.64
CA GLY A 271 29.52 -3.48 3.77
C GLY A 271 28.66 -2.20 3.70
N ASP A 272 27.34 -2.36 3.84
CA ASP A 272 26.36 -1.27 3.75
C ASP A 272 26.45 -0.25 4.91
N SER A 273 27.23 -0.50 5.96
CA SER A 273 27.39 0.39 7.12
C SER A 273 28.57 1.39 6.99
N PHE A 274 29.21 1.45 5.82
CA PHE A 274 30.33 2.36 5.54
C PHE A 274 29.91 3.84 5.60
N ASP A 275 28.73 4.15 5.07
CA ASP A 275 28.19 5.51 5.09
C ASP A 275 27.76 5.94 6.49
N ASP A 276 27.28 5.02 7.33
CA ASP A 276 26.96 5.31 8.73
C ASP A 276 28.21 5.69 9.52
N LEU A 277 29.35 5.03 9.25
CA LEU A 277 30.61 5.33 9.93
C LEU A 277 31.20 6.68 9.48
N LEU A 278 31.04 7.03 8.20
CA LEU A 278 31.38 8.37 7.69
C LEU A 278 30.43 9.46 8.20
N ARG A 279 29.16 9.13 8.44
CA ARG A 279 28.19 10.05 9.04
C ARG A 279 28.50 10.30 10.50
N VAL A 280 28.88 9.28 11.25
CA VAL A 280 29.32 9.41 12.65
C VAL A 280 30.61 10.24 12.72
N SER A 281 31.59 9.99 11.84
CA SER A 281 32.84 10.77 11.86
C SER A 281 32.61 12.24 11.50
N ARG A 282 31.77 12.54 10.50
CA ARG A 282 31.39 13.93 10.15
C ARG A 282 30.60 14.60 11.27
N ALA A 283 29.65 13.90 11.88
CA ALA A 283 28.90 14.43 13.01
C ALA A 283 29.80 14.77 14.21
N VAL A 284 30.86 13.98 14.44
CA VAL A 284 31.85 14.28 15.49
C VAL A 284 32.67 15.52 15.15
N VAL A 285 33.07 15.70 13.89
CA VAL A 285 33.77 16.91 13.42
C VAL A 285 32.87 18.15 13.51
N ASP A 286 31.60 18.04 13.12
CA ASP A 286 30.62 19.12 13.21
C ASP A 286 30.29 19.48 14.67
N MET A 287 30.15 18.47 15.53
CA MET A 287 29.99 18.69 16.97
C MET A 287 31.19 19.41 17.58
N GLN A 288 32.41 19.08 17.14
CA GLN A 288 33.62 19.78 17.58
C GLN A 288 33.63 21.24 17.13
N ALA A 289 33.21 21.54 15.90
CA ALA A 289 33.06 22.91 15.41
C ALA A 289 31.97 23.69 16.19
N HIS A 290 30.84 23.06 16.49
CA HIS A 290 29.78 23.67 17.29
C HIS A 290 30.21 23.95 18.73
N ILE A 291 30.94 23.05 19.37
CA ILE A 291 31.48 23.26 20.72
C ILE A 291 32.47 24.43 20.75
N GLN A 292 33.29 24.60 19.70
CA GLN A 292 34.18 25.76 19.56
C GLN A 292 33.39 27.07 19.33
N GLY A 293 32.30 27.03 18.57
CA GLY A 293 31.37 28.16 18.43
C GLY A 293 30.68 28.54 19.74
N VAL A 294 30.26 27.56 20.54
CA VAL A 294 29.67 27.79 21.87
C VAL A 294 30.70 28.33 22.85
N GLN A 295 31.94 27.84 22.82
CA GLN A 295 33.01 28.38 23.67
C GLN A 295 33.35 29.84 23.32
N SER A 296 33.45 30.19 22.04
CA SER A 296 33.73 31.56 21.61
C SER A 296 32.58 32.52 21.94
N THR A 297 31.33 32.08 21.80
CA THR A 297 30.16 32.89 22.21
C THR A 297 30.09 33.06 23.71
N LEU A 298 30.32 32.02 24.51
CA LEU A 298 30.40 32.13 25.98
C LEU A 298 31.55 33.05 26.44
N GLN A 299 32.70 32.98 25.79
CA GLN A 299 33.81 33.89 26.06
C GLN A 299 33.42 35.33 25.70
N SER A 300 32.75 35.56 24.58
CA SER A 300 32.25 36.89 24.20
C SER A 300 31.22 37.44 25.19
N MET A 301 30.31 36.59 25.69
CA MET A 301 29.34 36.95 26.73
C MET A 301 30.02 37.23 28.08
N GLN A 302 31.04 36.46 28.46
CA GLN A 302 31.82 36.74 29.67
C GLN A 302 32.60 38.06 29.57
N HIS A 303 33.09 38.40 28.37
CA HIS A 303 33.75 39.69 28.12
C HIS A 303 32.76 40.85 28.10
N ALA A 304 31.55 40.67 27.55
CA ALA A 304 30.48 41.68 27.59
C ALA A 304 29.97 41.88 29.03
N ALA A 305 29.74 40.80 29.78
CA ALA A 305 29.30 40.86 31.16
C ALA A 305 30.35 41.46 32.11
N SER A 306 31.65 41.28 31.83
CA SER A 306 32.72 41.91 32.61
C SER A 306 32.87 43.40 32.28
N GLN A 307 32.60 43.81 31.04
CA GLN A 307 32.55 45.21 30.61
C GLN A 307 31.34 45.95 31.19
N ASP A 308 30.16 45.33 31.24
CA ASP A 308 28.96 45.90 31.87
C ASP A 308 29.12 46.03 33.40
N ARG A 309 29.87 45.11 34.03
CA ARG A 309 30.19 45.22 35.46
C ARG A 309 31.13 46.38 35.78
N ALA A 310 31.94 46.83 34.83
CA ALA A 310 32.88 47.93 35.00
C ALA A 310 32.24 49.31 34.78
N SER A 311 31.03 49.38 34.20
CA SER A 311 30.35 50.63 33.84
C SER A 311 29.17 51.03 34.75
N LEU A 312 28.87 50.26 35.79
CA LEU A 312 27.86 50.62 36.80
C LEU A 312 28.47 51.56 37.86
N PRO A 313 27.94 52.78 38.08
CA PRO A 313 28.35 53.60 39.22
C PRO A 313 27.89 52.95 40.53
N ALA A 314 28.71 53.05 41.57
CA ALA A 314 28.52 52.40 42.87
C ALA A 314 27.14 52.72 43.51
N PRO A 315 26.53 51.77 44.25
CA PRO A 315 25.21 51.96 44.84
C PRO A 315 25.28 52.98 46.00
N ALA A 316 24.55 54.10 45.86
CA ALA A 316 24.29 55.00 46.97
C ALA A 316 23.31 54.36 47.98
N PRO A 317 23.43 54.63 49.29
CA PRO A 317 22.59 54.02 50.30
C PRO A 317 21.14 54.49 50.17
N ALA A 318 20.22 53.54 50.27
CA ALA A 318 18.78 53.72 50.17
C ALA A 318 18.27 54.81 51.12
N SER A 319 17.70 55.87 50.56
CA SER A 319 16.78 56.75 51.27
C SER A 319 15.35 56.42 50.86
N SER A 320 14.55 56.22 51.89
CA SER A 320 13.12 55.98 51.93
C SER A 320 12.30 56.91 51.04
N HIS A 321 11.85 56.41 49.90
CA HIS A 321 10.56 56.80 49.30
C HIS A 321 9.92 55.58 48.66
N ALA A 322 9.03 54.93 49.41
CA ALA A 322 8.09 53.98 48.87
C ALA A 322 7.04 54.74 48.04
N PRO A 323 6.82 54.42 46.75
CA PRO A 323 5.58 54.75 46.11
C PRO A 323 4.60 53.62 46.43
N SER A 324 3.61 53.89 47.27
CA SER A 324 2.42 53.05 47.38
C SER A 324 1.64 53.12 46.07
N ALA A 325 1.98 52.27 45.09
CA ALA A 325 0.98 51.88 44.11
C ALA A 325 -0.13 51.16 44.90
N PRO A 326 -1.39 51.60 44.84
CA PRO A 326 -2.46 50.91 45.56
C PRO A 326 -2.53 49.49 45.00
N TRP A 327 -2.58 48.48 45.87
CA TRP A 327 -2.66 47.05 45.52
C TRP A 327 -3.74 46.72 44.47
N THR A 328 -4.71 47.62 44.29
CA THR A 328 -5.73 47.63 43.23
C THR A 328 -5.14 47.72 41.81
N LEU A 329 -4.08 48.49 41.57
CA LEU A 329 -3.44 48.57 40.25
C LEU A 329 -2.68 47.28 39.92
N ILE A 330 -2.08 46.64 40.91
CA ILE A 330 -1.33 45.39 40.75
C ILE A 330 -2.30 44.23 40.44
N THR A 331 -3.42 44.15 41.17
CA THR A 331 -4.48 43.15 40.93
C THR A 331 -5.16 43.32 39.57
N LEU A 332 -5.43 44.55 39.15
CA LEU A 332 -5.96 44.86 37.80
C LEU A 332 -4.96 44.50 36.71
N ALA A 333 -3.68 44.84 36.87
CA ALA A 333 -2.62 44.49 35.94
C ALA A 333 -2.43 42.97 35.82
N ALA A 334 -2.54 42.23 36.94
CA ALA A 334 -2.46 40.78 36.95
C ALA A 334 -3.64 40.11 36.22
N ALA A 335 -4.86 40.63 36.41
CA ALA A 335 -6.04 40.16 35.67
C ALA A 335 -5.96 40.47 34.16
N GLN A 336 -5.41 41.62 33.77
CA GLN A 336 -5.15 41.97 32.36
C GLN A 336 -4.08 41.08 31.74
N LEU A 337 -3.02 40.74 32.48
CA LEU A 337 -1.97 39.84 32.03
C LEU A 337 -2.51 38.43 31.76
N LEU A 338 -3.34 37.88 32.66
CA LEU A 338 -3.98 36.58 32.46
C LEU A 338 -4.83 36.57 31.18
N LEU A 339 -5.57 37.65 30.92
CA LEU A 339 -6.39 37.78 29.71
C LEU A 339 -5.54 37.85 28.43
N LEU A 340 -4.36 38.45 28.49
CA LEU A 340 -3.41 38.56 27.38
C LEU A 340 -2.69 37.23 27.10
N ASP A 341 -2.33 36.48 28.14
CA ASP A 341 -1.61 35.21 28.03
C ASP A 341 -2.53 34.03 27.65
N ALA A 342 -3.82 34.08 28.01
CA ALA A 342 -4.77 32.99 27.82
C ALA A 342 -4.91 32.48 26.37
N PRO A 343 -4.99 33.32 25.30
CA PRO A 343 -5.04 32.83 23.93
C PRO A 343 -3.80 32.00 23.55
N HIS A 344 -2.62 32.39 24.05
CA HIS A 344 -1.37 31.69 23.79
C HIS A 344 -1.32 30.36 24.54
N LEU A 345 -1.78 30.34 25.79
CA LEU A 345 -1.92 29.12 26.59
C LEU A 345 -2.89 28.11 25.95
N VAL A 346 -4.05 28.58 25.48
CA VAL A 346 -5.02 27.71 24.78
C VAL A 346 -4.43 27.14 23.49
N ARG A 347 -3.75 27.96 22.69
CA ARG A 347 -3.09 27.49 21.45
C ARG A 347 -1.96 26.50 21.75
N ALA A 348 -1.19 26.70 22.82
CA ALA A 348 -0.13 25.77 23.25
C ALA A 348 -0.71 24.44 23.76
N ALA A 349 -1.78 24.51 24.57
CA ALA A 349 -2.49 23.34 25.08
C ALA A 349 -3.11 22.50 23.95
N LEU A 350 -3.69 23.15 22.94
CA LEU A 350 -4.20 22.48 21.75
C LEU A 350 -3.11 21.81 20.89
N ARG A 351 -1.87 22.33 20.90
CA ARG A 351 -0.73 21.68 20.22
C ARG A 351 -0.24 20.44 20.95
N ASN A 352 -0.35 20.44 22.28
CA ASN A 352 0.11 19.34 23.14
C ASN A 352 -1.01 18.34 23.49
N ASP A 353 -2.23 18.53 22.97
CA ASP A 353 -3.44 17.78 23.32
C ASP A 353 -3.71 17.71 24.85
N THR A 354 -3.39 18.80 25.59
CA THR A 354 -3.67 18.93 27.03
C THR A 354 -4.97 19.71 27.26
N PHE A 355 -6.11 19.00 27.34
CA PHE A 355 -7.42 19.63 27.36
C PHE A 355 -7.77 20.29 28.68
N VAL A 356 -7.33 19.73 29.82
CA VAL A 356 -7.55 20.35 31.14
C VAL A 356 -6.84 21.71 31.23
N GLN A 357 -5.67 21.85 30.62
CA GLN A 357 -4.94 23.12 30.57
C GLN A 357 -5.62 24.16 29.68
N ALA A 358 -6.20 23.73 28.55
CA ALA A 358 -7.02 24.60 27.71
C ALA A 358 -8.30 25.05 28.42
N ALA A 359 -8.96 24.13 29.14
CA ALA A 359 -10.15 24.43 29.95
C ALA A 359 -9.82 25.39 31.10
N TRP A 360 -8.70 25.19 31.79
CA TRP A 360 -8.17 26.08 32.82
C TRP A 360 -8.04 27.51 32.28
N ALA A 361 -7.32 27.70 31.17
CA ALA A 361 -7.09 29.02 30.60
C ALA A 361 -8.38 29.72 30.19
N LEU A 362 -9.36 28.99 29.64
CA LEU A 362 -10.66 29.55 29.24
C LEU A 362 -11.53 29.96 30.43
N VAL A 363 -11.62 29.12 31.47
CA VAL A 363 -12.45 29.40 32.66
C VAL A 363 -11.90 30.58 33.44
N PHE A 364 -10.60 30.60 33.71
CA PHE A 364 -9.99 31.68 34.48
C PHE A 364 -9.87 32.98 33.69
N ALA A 365 -9.68 32.94 32.37
CA ALA A 365 -9.76 34.15 31.54
C ALA A 365 -11.19 34.73 31.51
N LYS A 366 -12.23 33.89 31.50
CA LYS A 366 -13.62 34.34 31.61
C LYS A 366 -13.91 34.99 32.96
N GLN A 367 -13.41 34.43 34.05
CA GLN A 367 -13.53 35.01 35.39
C GLN A 367 -12.75 36.33 35.52
N ALA A 368 -11.54 36.40 34.95
CA ALA A 368 -10.74 37.63 34.92
C ALA A 368 -11.40 38.73 34.09
N HIS A 369 -11.98 38.40 32.93
CA HIS A 369 -12.74 39.35 32.13
C HIS A 369 -13.98 39.87 32.88
N ALA A 370 -14.74 38.99 33.55
CA ALA A 370 -15.87 39.39 34.39
C ALA A 370 -15.45 40.34 35.53
N PHE A 371 -14.33 40.06 36.18
CA PHE A 371 -13.75 40.93 37.22
C PHE A 371 -13.35 42.31 36.65
N LEU A 372 -12.65 42.35 35.51
CA LEU A 372 -12.25 43.60 34.85
C LEU A 372 -13.44 44.45 34.39
N THR A 373 -14.53 43.80 33.94
CA THR A 373 -15.77 44.49 33.53
C THR A 373 -16.51 45.08 34.73
N HIS A 374 -16.44 44.45 35.91
CA HIS A 374 -17.07 44.95 37.13
C HIS A 374 -16.34 46.18 37.70
N GLU A 375 -15.00 46.21 37.61
CA GLU A 375 -14.15 47.31 38.08
C GLU A 375 -14.01 48.47 37.07
N ALA A 376 -14.79 48.46 35.97
CA ALA A 376 -14.80 49.49 34.93
C ALA A 376 -13.43 49.83 34.30
N ALA A 377 -12.48 48.89 34.31
CA ALA A 377 -11.23 49.05 33.58
C ALA A 377 -11.50 48.97 32.07
N GLN A 378 -10.83 49.80 31.25
CA GLN A 378 -10.82 49.67 29.79
C GLN A 378 -10.15 48.33 29.43
N ALA A 379 -10.91 47.24 29.46
CA ALA A 379 -10.43 45.93 29.05
C ALA A 379 -10.10 45.99 27.56
N VAL A 380 -8.92 45.48 27.20
CA VAL A 380 -8.54 45.31 25.80
C VAL A 380 -9.56 44.35 25.18
N ALA A 381 -10.41 44.85 24.28
CA ALA A 381 -11.49 44.06 23.67
C ALA A 381 -10.96 42.95 22.75
N GLU A 382 -9.76 43.14 22.19
CA GLU A 382 -9.16 42.24 21.19
C GLU A 382 -8.79 40.84 21.76
N PRO A 383 -8.06 40.69 22.90
CA PRO A 383 -7.74 39.37 23.47
C PRO A 383 -8.96 38.54 23.87
N TRP A 384 -10.03 39.19 24.31
CA TRP A 384 -11.27 38.50 24.69
C TRP A 384 -12.04 37.98 23.46
N ALA A 385 -12.10 38.76 22.37
CA ALA A 385 -12.67 38.32 21.12
C ALA A 385 -11.91 37.11 20.52
N ASP A 386 -10.58 37.14 20.61
CA ASP A 386 -9.71 36.01 20.22
C ASP A 386 -10.01 34.73 21.03
N LEU A 387 -10.23 34.85 22.34
CA LEU A 387 -10.60 33.72 23.20
C LEU A 387 -11.99 33.17 22.87
N GLN A 388 -12.97 34.05 22.61
CA GLN A 388 -14.31 33.65 22.21
C GLN A 388 -14.29 32.87 20.89
N ALA A 389 -13.41 33.22 19.95
CA ALA A 389 -13.21 32.48 18.71
C ALA A 389 -12.54 31.10 18.94
N LEU A 390 -11.67 30.97 19.95
CA LEU A 390 -10.95 29.73 20.26
C LEU A 390 -11.78 28.72 21.09
N ALA A 391 -12.74 29.17 21.89
CA ALA A 391 -13.58 28.30 22.73
C ALA A 391 -14.30 27.16 21.95
N PRO A 392 -14.98 27.41 20.80
CA PRO A 392 -15.59 26.32 20.03
C PRO A 392 -14.55 25.36 19.43
N ALA A 393 -13.36 25.85 19.08
CA ALA A 393 -12.29 25.00 18.55
C ALA A 393 -11.77 24.01 19.59
N VAL A 394 -11.66 24.43 20.87
CA VAL A 394 -11.32 23.52 21.99
C VAL A 394 -12.38 22.43 22.12
N ARG A 395 -13.67 22.79 22.05
CA ARG A 395 -14.76 21.81 22.16
C ARG A 395 -14.74 20.79 21.02
N VAL A 396 -14.60 21.25 19.78
CA VAL A 396 -14.49 20.35 18.61
C VAL A 396 -13.30 19.40 18.75
N ARG A 397 -12.17 19.88 19.31
CA ARG A 397 -10.99 19.05 19.54
C ARG A 397 -11.21 18.00 20.64
N ILE A 398 -11.91 18.36 21.72
CA ILE A 398 -12.35 17.42 22.77
C ILE A 398 -13.26 16.35 22.16
N ASP A 399 -14.29 16.75 21.41
CA ASP A 399 -15.21 15.83 20.74
C ASP A 399 -14.44 14.86 19.82
N ALA A 400 -13.50 15.37 19.01
CA ALA A 400 -12.68 14.56 18.10
C ALA A 400 -11.78 13.55 18.84
N GLN A 401 -11.25 13.91 20.03
CA GLN A 401 -10.42 13.01 20.84
C GLN A 401 -11.25 11.92 21.51
N LEU A 402 -12.47 12.24 21.93
CA LEU A 402 -13.41 11.25 22.45
C LEU A 402 -13.86 10.31 21.33
N GLN A 403 -14.12 10.81 20.11
CA GLN A 403 -14.52 10.01 18.95
C GLN A 403 -13.43 9.10 18.36
N ALA A 404 -12.17 9.22 18.82
CA ALA A 404 -11.06 8.44 18.30
C ALA A 404 -11.23 6.92 18.56
N THR A 405 -10.68 6.09 17.66
CA THR A 405 -10.84 4.63 17.65
C THR A 405 -10.19 3.90 18.83
N SER A 406 -9.12 4.46 19.39
CA SER A 406 -8.36 3.85 20.49
C SER A 406 -7.58 4.90 21.31
N PRO A 407 -8.26 5.86 21.95
CA PRO A 407 -7.60 6.85 22.77
C PRO A 407 -6.97 6.18 24.01
N ARG A 408 -5.88 6.76 24.52
CA ARG A 408 -5.29 6.29 25.78
C ARG A 408 -6.27 6.63 26.92
N THR A 409 -6.35 5.78 27.94
CA THR A 409 -7.27 6.03 29.08
C THR A 409 -7.00 7.39 29.74
N ALA A 410 -5.74 7.83 29.77
CA ALA A 410 -5.35 9.14 30.30
C ALA A 410 -5.85 10.31 29.44
N SER A 411 -5.86 10.19 28.10
CA SER A 411 -6.34 11.27 27.22
C SER A 411 -7.86 11.36 27.22
N VAL A 412 -8.57 10.22 27.36
CA VAL A 412 -10.02 10.21 27.57
C VAL A 412 -10.37 10.88 28.89
N LEU A 413 -9.64 10.55 29.95
CA LEU A 413 -9.83 11.16 31.26
C LEU A 413 -9.60 12.67 31.22
N ASP A 414 -8.50 13.13 30.62
CA ASP A 414 -8.19 14.56 30.43
C ASP A 414 -9.30 15.28 29.65
N ALA A 415 -9.76 14.72 28.54
CA ALA A 415 -10.85 15.28 27.73
C ALA A 415 -12.19 15.35 28.48
N LEU A 416 -12.54 14.33 29.29
CA LEU A 416 -13.76 14.32 30.10
C LEU A 416 -13.71 15.32 31.26
N LEU A 417 -12.56 15.42 31.94
CA LEU A 417 -12.36 16.39 33.00
C LEU A 417 -12.41 17.82 32.44
N ALA A 418 -11.78 18.07 31.30
CA ALA A 418 -11.86 19.35 30.59
C ALA A 418 -13.30 19.70 30.20
N TRP A 419 -14.07 18.74 29.70
CA TRP A 419 -15.48 18.91 29.38
C TRP A 419 -16.31 19.29 30.63
N MET A 420 -16.15 18.56 31.73
CA MET A 420 -16.85 18.83 33.00
C MET A 420 -16.56 20.24 33.52
N VAL A 421 -15.30 20.69 33.43
CA VAL A 421 -14.89 22.05 33.82
C VAL A 421 -15.51 23.11 32.91
N LEU A 422 -15.55 22.90 31.60
CA LEU A 422 -16.11 23.85 30.64
C LEU A 422 -17.64 23.98 30.74
N GLU A 423 -18.36 22.89 30.99
CA GLU A 423 -19.81 22.88 31.17
C GLU A 423 -20.24 23.29 32.60
N SER A 424 -19.28 23.44 33.53
CA SER A 424 -19.54 23.72 34.95
C SER A 424 -20.43 22.68 35.66
N VAL A 425 -20.39 21.42 35.22
CA VAL A 425 -21.24 20.34 35.75
C VAL A 425 -20.36 19.20 36.29
N ALA A 426 -20.48 18.92 37.60
CA ALA A 426 -19.79 17.82 38.26
C ALA A 426 -20.71 16.60 38.50
N ASP A 427 -21.36 16.12 37.44
CA ASP A 427 -22.28 14.97 37.49
C ASP A 427 -21.69 13.76 36.71
N PRO A 428 -21.41 12.62 37.38
CA PRO A 428 -20.90 11.42 36.70
C PRO A 428 -21.85 10.85 35.65
N GLN A 429 -23.18 11.02 35.82
CA GLN A 429 -24.17 10.47 34.90
C GLN A 429 -24.19 11.24 33.58
N ARG A 430 -24.19 12.57 33.63
CA ARG A 430 -24.08 13.42 32.44
C ARG A 430 -22.77 13.21 31.68
N ALA A 431 -21.66 13.05 32.40
CA ALA A 431 -20.38 12.72 31.78
C ALA A 431 -20.42 11.37 31.04
N LEU A 432 -21.09 10.37 31.61
CA LEU A 432 -21.26 9.06 30.97
C LEU A 432 -22.13 9.15 29.71
N THR A 433 -23.26 9.86 29.78
CA THR A 433 -24.14 10.06 28.62
C THR A 433 -23.42 10.80 27.50
N TYR A 434 -22.66 11.84 27.82
CA TYR A 434 -21.86 12.57 26.84
C TYR A 434 -20.79 11.67 26.21
N TRP A 435 -20.05 10.90 27.01
CA TRP A 435 -19.09 9.91 26.50
C TRP A 435 -19.74 8.92 25.53
N HIS A 436 -20.84 8.27 25.92
CA HIS A 436 -21.54 7.30 25.06
C HIS A 436 -22.05 7.94 23.77
N THR A 437 -22.55 9.18 23.82
CA THR A 437 -23.00 9.93 22.65
C THR A 437 -21.84 10.17 21.67
N GLN A 438 -20.67 10.60 22.18
CA GLN A 438 -19.48 10.78 21.34
C GLN A 438 -18.98 9.46 20.75
N GLN A 439 -19.05 8.35 21.50
CA GLN A 439 -18.68 7.04 20.97
C GLN A 439 -19.58 6.58 19.81
N VAL A 440 -20.90 6.82 19.90
CA VAL A 440 -21.85 6.50 18.82
C VAL A 440 -21.59 7.37 17.59
N LEU A 441 -21.34 8.68 17.78
CA LEU A 441 -20.98 9.57 16.69
C LEU A 441 -19.66 9.14 16.03
N GLY A 442 -18.63 8.78 16.80
CA GLY A 442 -17.37 8.25 16.26
C GLY A 442 -17.56 6.97 15.44
N ALA A 443 -18.42 6.05 15.91
CA ALA A 443 -18.77 4.84 15.17
C ALA A 443 -19.49 5.15 13.85
N ALA A 444 -20.41 6.13 13.84
CA ALA A 444 -21.09 6.57 12.62
C ALA A 444 -20.11 7.15 11.58
N HIS A 445 -19.16 8.00 12.00
CA HIS A 445 -18.13 8.55 11.11
C HIS A 445 -17.23 7.46 10.51
N LEU A 446 -16.86 6.44 11.30
CA LEU A 446 -16.10 5.28 10.83
C LEU A 446 -16.92 4.44 9.83
N GLY A 447 -18.24 4.35 10.04
CA GLY A 447 -19.17 3.70 9.11
C GLY A 447 -19.22 4.39 7.74
N THR A 448 -19.11 5.71 7.68
CA THR A 448 -19.14 6.50 6.44
C THR A 448 -17.78 6.75 5.79
N SER A 449 -16.68 6.27 6.39
CA SER A 449 -15.32 6.51 5.88
C SER A 449 -15.07 5.83 4.52
N SER A 450 -14.23 6.46 3.69
CA SER A 450 -13.82 5.96 2.37
C SER A 450 -12.86 4.76 2.43
N GLU A 451 -12.46 4.34 3.63
CA GLU A 451 -11.54 3.22 3.82
C GLU A 451 -12.13 1.87 3.36
N PRO A 452 -11.28 0.88 3.00
CA PRO A 452 -11.76 -0.43 2.61
C PRO A 452 -12.61 -1.06 3.72
N LEU A 453 -13.68 -1.75 3.33
CA LEU A 453 -14.68 -2.28 4.27
C LEU A 453 -14.06 -3.18 5.36
N ALA A 454 -13.02 -3.93 5.02
CA ALA A 454 -12.29 -4.78 5.96
C ALA A 454 -11.60 -3.98 7.08
N THR A 455 -10.95 -2.86 6.77
CA THR A 455 -10.29 -2.03 7.80
C THR A 455 -11.32 -1.26 8.62
N ARG A 456 -12.43 -0.85 8.01
CA ARG A 456 -13.56 -0.22 8.72
C ARG A 456 -14.16 -1.16 9.76
N LEU A 457 -14.44 -2.41 9.40
CA LEU A 457 -14.98 -3.41 10.34
C LEU A 457 -14.00 -3.71 11.48
N GLU A 458 -12.70 -3.84 11.18
CA GLU A 458 -11.66 -4.05 12.21
C GLU A 458 -11.62 -2.88 13.21
N ARG A 459 -11.65 -1.64 12.69
CA ARG A 459 -11.65 -0.42 13.50
C ARG A 459 -12.93 -0.23 14.31
N LEU A 460 -14.09 -0.56 13.75
CA LEU A 460 -15.38 -0.47 14.44
C LEU A 460 -15.44 -1.45 15.63
N VAL A 461 -15.00 -2.69 15.44
CA VAL A 461 -14.92 -3.66 16.55
C VAL A 461 -13.90 -3.21 17.60
N ALA A 462 -12.76 -2.66 17.19
CA ALA A 462 -11.78 -2.09 18.11
C ALA A 462 -12.35 -0.89 18.90
N HIS A 463 -13.11 -0.03 18.23
CA HIS A 463 -13.79 1.13 18.82
C HIS A 463 -14.83 0.72 19.87
N ALA A 464 -15.72 -0.22 19.55
CA ALA A 464 -16.69 -0.75 20.51
C ALA A 464 -16.03 -1.49 21.70
N ALA A 465 -14.93 -2.21 21.46
CA ALA A 465 -14.17 -2.84 22.52
C ALA A 465 -13.42 -1.82 23.39
N ALA A 466 -12.98 -0.69 22.82
CA ALA A 466 -12.35 0.41 23.54
C ALA A 466 -13.39 1.18 24.37
N SER A 467 -14.55 1.51 23.80
CA SER A 467 -15.63 2.22 24.50
C SER A 467 -16.05 1.46 25.76
N TRP A 468 -16.30 0.15 25.65
CA TRP A 468 -16.61 -0.72 26.79
C TRP A 468 -15.48 -0.74 27.83
N ARG A 469 -14.22 -0.86 27.40
CA ARG A 469 -13.09 -0.91 28.34
C ARG A 469 -12.91 0.41 29.10
N HIS A 470 -13.16 1.54 28.45
CA HIS A 470 -13.06 2.85 29.09
C HIS A 470 -14.21 3.12 30.05
N THR A 471 -15.45 2.75 29.73
CA THR A 471 -16.59 2.88 30.65
C THR A 471 -16.39 2.05 31.90
N GLU A 472 -15.99 0.79 31.75
CA GLU A 472 -15.59 -0.10 32.83
C GLU A 472 -14.46 0.48 33.69
N ARG A 473 -13.42 1.04 33.07
CA ARG A 473 -12.26 1.56 33.81
C ARG A 473 -12.50 2.89 34.52
N LEU A 474 -13.35 3.76 33.98
CA LEU A 474 -13.54 5.13 34.46
C LEU A 474 -14.76 5.28 35.37
N TRP A 475 -15.82 4.49 35.17
CA TRP A 475 -17.07 4.57 35.94
C TRP A 475 -17.32 3.39 36.87
N ARG A 476 -16.69 2.21 36.69
CA ARG A 476 -16.85 1.13 37.68
C ARG A 476 -16.15 1.51 38.99
N ARG A 477 -16.88 1.41 40.10
CA ARG A 477 -16.36 1.72 41.44
C ARG A 477 -15.22 0.78 41.80
N LYS A 478 -14.10 1.36 42.25
CA LYS A 478 -12.98 0.66 42.90
C LYS A 478 -12.82 1.25 44.30
N GLY A 479 -13.69 0.84 45.23
CA GLY A 479 -13.77 1.41 46.59
C GLY A 479 -14.93 2.39 46.75
N ALA A 480 -14.71 3.50 47.46
CA ALA A 480 -15.76 4.46 47.83
C ALA A 480 -16.20 5.42 46.70
N THR A 481 -15.35 5.65 45.69
CA THR A 481 -15.62 6.56 44.56
C THR A 481 -15.20 5.93 43.23
N THR A 482 -15.75 6.45 42.12
CA THR A 482 -15.30 6.07 40.76
C THR A 482 -13.94 6.72 40.48
N PRO A 483 -13.07 6.13 39.66
CA PRO A 483 -11.74 6.69 39.37
C PRO A 483 -11.80 8.06 38.67
N LEU A 484 -12.83 8.31 37.84
CA LEU A 484 -13.13 9.65 37.33
C LEU A 484 -13.39 10.64 38.47
N MET A 485 -14.25 10.29 39.43
CA MET A 485 -14.58 11.17 40.55
C MET A 485 -13.42 11.28 41.54
N ALA A 486 -12.61 10.24 41.73
CA ALA A 486 -11.40 10.30 42.55
C ALA A 486 -10.40 11.33 42.00
N THR A 487 -10.18 11.33 40.68
CA THR A 487 -9.31 12.31 40.03
C THR A 487 -9.91 13.72 40.03
N TRP A 488 -11.23 13.84 39.85
CA TRP A 488 -11.95 15.09 40.05
C TRP A 488 -11.77 15.66 41.47
N HIS A 489 -11.96 14.85 42.51
CA HIS A 489 -11.77 15.26 43.91
C HIS A 489 -10.32 15.64 44.22
N THR A 490 -9.33 15.06 43.54
CA THR A 490 -7.92 15.50 43.67
C THR A 490 -7.63 16.84 43.01
N LEU A 491 -8.29 17.14 41.89
CA LEU A 491 -8.17 18.42 41.19
C LEU A 491 -8.93 19.54 41.92
N MET A 492 -10.09 19.21 42.48
CA MET A 492 -11.03 20.13 43.14
C MET A 492 -11.02 19.94 44.66
N ARG A 493 -9.83 19.85 45.27
CA ARG A 493 -9.68 19.64 46.73
C ARG A 493 -10.01 20.90 47.53
N THR A 494 -9.70 22.07 46.98
CA THR A 494 -10.07 23.39 47.50
C THR A 494 -10.59 24.27 46.36
N ASP A 495 -11.32 25.33 46.67
CA ASP A 495 -11.84 26.27 45.65
C ASP A 495 -10.71 26.88 44.78
N THR A 496 -9.47 26.94 45.27
CA THR A 496 -8.30 27.48 44.56
C THR A 496 -7.33 26.42 44.02
N SER A 497 -7.49 25.13 44.37
CA SER A 497 -6.49 24.09 44.01
C SER A 497 -6.35 23.91 42.50
N PHE A 498 -7.45 24.07 41.76
CA PHE A 498 -7.43 23.98 40.30
C PHE A 498 -6.65 25.13 39.67
N PHE A 499 -6.71 26.34 40.25
CA PHE A 499 -5.93 27.48 39.81
C PHE A 499 -4.43 27.25 40.04
N GLU A 500 -4.06 26.82 41.26
CA GLU A 500 -2.66 26.58 41.67
C GLU A 500 -1.99 25.46 40.85
N GLN A 501 -2.72 24.39 40.52
CA GLN A 501 -2.19 23.26 39.77
C GLN A 501 -2.06 23.53 38.25
N GLY A 502 -2.89 24.41 37.70
CA GLY A 502 -2.88 24.75 36.27
C GLY A 502 -2.06 25.98 35.90
N CYS A 503 -1.61 26.77 36.88
CA CYS A 503 -0.78 27.94 36.66
C CYS A 503 0.53 27.56 35.94
N PRO A 504 0.92 28.25 34.84
CA PRO A 504 2.08 27.89 34.03
C PRO A 504 3.38 27.98 34.84
N SER A 505 3.84 26.84 35.35
CA SER A 505 5.09 26.73 36.10
C SER A 505 6.29 26.75 35.14
N ARG A 506 6.97 27.90 35.03
CA ARG A 506 8.34 28.16 34.46
C ARG A 506 8.76 27.54 33.12
N ALA A 507 8.04 26.59 32.53
CA ALA A 507 8.53 25.70 31.50
C ALA A 507 7.72 25.71 30.19
N LEU A 508 6.57 26.42 30.14
CA LEU A 508 5.63 26.31 29.01
C LEU A 508 5.19 27.63 28.35
N LEU A 509 5.86 28.76 28.59
CA LEU A 509 5.47 30.02 27.95
C LEU A 509 6.58 30.67 27.11
N SER A 510 6.15 31.11 25.92
CA SER A 510 6.80 32.01 24.98
C SER A 510 7.03 33.42 25.61
N PRO A 511 7.48 34.46 24.88
CA PRO A 511 8.53 35.43 25.25
C PRO A 511 8.22 36.43 26.40
N ALA A 512 7.29 36.14 27.30
CA ALA A 512 7.08 36.94 28.50
C ALA A 512 8.25 36.74 29.48
N PRO A 513 8.79 37.83 30.06
CA PRO A 513 9.92 37.75 30.98
C PRO A 513 9.55 36.92 32.21
N LEU A 514 10.51 36.13 32.70
CA LEU A 514 10.45 35.25 33.89
C LEU A 514 9.90 35.92 35.19
N ALA A 515 9.66 37.23 35.17
CA ALA A 515 9.07 38.04 36.23
C ALA A 515 7.53 37.99 36.31
N SER A 516 6.83 37.45 35.30
CA SER A 516 5.35 37.39 35.26
C SER A 516 4.73 36.39 36.24
N ALA A 517 5.45 35.33 36.62
CA ALA A 517 4.97 34.33 37.57
C ALA A 517 4.63 34.93 38.95
N ALA A 518 5.40 35.93 39.40
CA ALA A 518 5.18 36.63 40.66
C ALA A 518 3.97 37.58 40.65
N LEU A 519 3.44 37.91 39.46
CA LEU A 519 2.24 38.75 39.32
C LEU A 519 0.95 37.92 39.41
N TYR A 520 1.00 36.63 39.07
CA TYR A 520 -0.15 35.73 39.23
C TYR A 520 -0.51 35.49 40.71
N ASP A 521 0.47 35.59 41.61
CA ASP A 521 0.26 35.54 43.08
C ASP A 521 -0.56 36.73 43.60
N ALA A 522 -0.65 37.82 42.83
CA ALA A 522 -1.42 39.01 43.17
C ALA A 522 -2.85 39.00 42.57
N LEU A 523 -3.34 37.87 42.02
CA LEU A 523 -4.72 37.80 41.52
C LEU A 523 -5.76 37.83 42.66
N PRO A 524 -6.95 38.43 42.43
CA PRO A 524 -8.04 38.41 43.40
C PRO A 524 -8.54 36.98 43.66
N PRO A 525 -8.90 36.64 44.92
CA PRO A 525 -9.43 35.32 45.26
C PRO A 525 -10.77 35.00 44.55
N ALA A 526 -11.51 36.03 44.12
CA ALA A 526 -12.73 35.88 43.32
C ALA A 526 -12.45 35.34 41.89
N VAL A 527 -11.26 35.58 41.36
CA VAL A 527 -10.82 35.05 40.05
C VAL A 527 -10.16 33.69 40.22
N CYS A 528 -9.50 33.42 41.34
CA CYS A 528 -8.84 32.12 41.57
C CYS A 528 -9.79 31.02 42.06
N ALA A 529 -11.01 31.35 42.49
CA ALA A 529 -11.97 30.39 43.03
C ALA A 529 -12.88 29.78 41.94
N LEU A 530 -12.90 28.45 41.83
CA LEU A 530 -13.82 27.70 40.98
C LEU A 530 -14.84 26.92 41.82
N ARG A 531 -16.06 27.46 41.95
CA ARG A 531 -17.18 26.78 42.64
C ARG A 531 -18.03 26.00 41.65
N MET A 532 -18.17 24.70 41.88
CA MET A 532 -18.95 23.80 41.01
C MET A 532 -20.07 23.11 41.81
N ASP A 533 -21.24 22.98 41.20
CA ASP A 533 -22.36 22.24 41.78
C ASP A 533 -22.09 20.74 41.66
N THR A 534 -21.88 20.07 42.78
CA THR A 534 -21.66 18.62 42.84
C THR A 534 -22.99 17.90 43.12
N THR A 535 -23.40 17.03 42.21
CA THR A 535 -24.55 16.16 42.40
C THR A 535 -24.08 14.71 42.51
N SER A 536 -24.34 14.07 43.65
CA SER A 536 -23.99 12.65 43.85
C SER A 536 -25.11 11.74 43.33
N HIS A 537 -25.12 11.46 42.03
CA HIS A 537 -25.97 10.41 41.47
C HIS A 537 -25.21 9.08 41.43
N ASP A 538 -25.84 8.01 41.91
CA ASP A 538 -25.31 6.66 41.70
C ASP A 538 -25.60 6.22 40.27
N VAL A 539 -24.57 5.73 39.57
CA VAL A 539 -24.65 5.41 38.15
C VAL A 539 -24.72 3.89 38.00
N ASP A 540 -25.83 3.41 37.45
CA ASP A 540 -25.95 2.02 37.01
C ASP A 540 -25.17 1.81 35.70
N VAL A 541 -23.94 1.34 35.86
CA VAL A 541 -22.99 1.13 34.76
C VAL A 541 -23.45 0.01 33.83
N ASP A 542 -24.08 -1.05 34.37
CA ASP A 542 -24.47 -2.22 33.59
C ASP A 542 -25.68 -1.90 32.68
N ALA A 543 -26.67 -1.17 33.19
CA ALA A 543 -27.80 -0.69 32.38
C ALA A 543 -27.35 0.33 31.31
N ALA A 544 -26.44 1.24 31.66
CA ALA A 544 -25.91 2.23 30.71
C ALA A 544 -25.06 1.58 29.60
N LEU A 545 -24.31 0.52 29.93
CA LEU A 545 -23.54 -0.26 28.96
C LEU A 545 -24.42 -1.05 28.00
N ALA A 546 -25.50 -1.67 28.49
CA ALA A 546 -26.47 -2.36 27.65
C ALA A 546 -27.10 -1.39 26.63
N HIS A 547 -27.61 -0.25 27.11
CA HIS A 547 -28.18 0.78 26.25
C HIS A 547 -27.17 1.33 25.23
N HIS A 548 -25.91 1.54 25.63
CA HIS A 548 -24.86 1.99 24.73
C HIS A 548 -24.57 0.98 23.61
N MET A 549 -24.53 -0.32 23.93
CA MET A 549 -24.31 -1.37 22.93
C MET A 549 -25.48 -1.49 21.95
N ASP A 550 -26.72 -1.29 22.39
CA ASP A 550 -27.88 -1.24 21.50
C ASP A 550 -27.80 -0.05 20.54
N CYS A 551 -27.43 1.14 21.04
CA CYS A 551 -27.22 2.33 20.20
C CYS A 551 -26.07 2.16 19.20
N LEU A 552 -24.97 1.50 19.59
CA LEU A 552 -23.88 1.15 18.68
C LEU A 552 -24.34 0.13 17.63
N GLY A 553 -25.18 -0.83 18.00
CA GLY A 553 -25.81 -1.76 17.07
C GLY A 553 -26.60 -1.05 15.98
N ALA A 554 -27.43 -0.07 16.35
CA ALA A 554 -28.20 0.75 15.40
C ALA A 554 -27.30 1.54 14.43
N ALA A 555 -26.14 2.02 14.90
CA ALA A 555 -25.15 2.67 14.02
C ALA A 555 -24.50 1.67 13.03
N TRP A 556 -24.47 0.39 13.36
CA TRP A 556 -23.89 -0.67 12.54
C TRP A 556 -24.91 -1.27 11.54
N ASP A 557 -26.21 -1.04 11.72
CA ASP A 557 -27.28 -1.53 10.83
C ASP A 557 -27.19 -1.00 9.39
N ALA A 558 -26.42 0.07 9.15
CA ALA A 558 -26.10 0.56 7.81
C ALA A 558 -25.08 -0.32 7.06
N LEU A 559 -24.25 -1.09 7.76
CA LEU A 559 -23.19 -1.92 7.18
C LEU A 559 -23.71 -3.16 6.44
N PRO A 560 -24.75 -3.88 6.92
CA PRO A 560 -25.42 -4.93 6.15
C PRO A 560 -25.88 -4.49 4.75
N ALA A 561 -26.38 -3.26 4.59
CA ALA A 561 -26.75 -2.74 3.27
C ALA A 561 -25.53 -2.55 2.35
N GLN A 562 -24.41 -2.07 2.90
CA GLN A 562 -23.14 -1.94 2.15
C GLN A 562 -22.52 -3.31 1.82
N LEU A 563 -22.61 -4.28 2.75
CA LEU A 563 -22.20 -5.66 2.53
C LEU A 563 -23.06 -6.34 1.44
N ALA A 564 -24.36 -6.04 1.39
CA ALA A 564 -25.25 -6.53 0.34
C ALA A 564 -24.91 -5.96 -1.03
N GLN A 565 -24.48 -4.70 -1.11
CA GLN A 565 -24.04 -4.04 -2.36
C GLN A 565 -22.65 -4.52 -2.82
N THR A 566 -21.85 -5.09 -1.92
CA THR A 566 -20.52 -5.61 -2.26
C THR A 566 -20.65 -6.95 -3.00
N HIS A 567 -20.05 -7.02 -4.19
CA HIS A 567 -20.11 -8.19 -5.08
C HIS A 567 -18.75 -8.88 -5.28
N ASP A 568 -17.69 -8.33 -4.68
CA ASP A 568 -16.35 -8.89 -4.75
C ASP A 568 -16.12 -9.91 -3.62
N LEU A 569 -15.82 -11.14 -4.02
CA LEU A 569 -15.57 -12.25 -3.10
C LEU A 569 -14.28 -12.02 -2.29
N ASP A 570 -13.24 -11.46 -2.91
CA ASP A 570 -11.94 -11.24 -2.27
C ASP A 570 -12.08 -10.16 -1.17
N ALA A 571 -12.90 -9.13 -1.42
CA ALA A 571 -13.22 -8.11 -0.43
C ALA A 571 -14.02 -8.66 0.77
N LEU A 572 -14.99 -9.56 0.54
CA LEU A 572 -15.77 -10.18 1.62
C LEU A 572 -14.92 -11.16 2.45
N LEU A 573 -14.01 -11.91 1.82
CA LEU A 573 -13.04 -12.75 2.52
C LEU A 573 -12.05 -11.92 3.34
N ALA A 574 -11.60 -10.77 2.83
CA ALA A 574 -10.79 -9.81 3.59
C ALA A 574 -11.55 -9.26 4.81
N CYS A 575 -12.86 -9.01 4.68
CA CYS A 575 -13.71 -8.61 5.81
C CYS A 575 -13.81 -9.71 6.88
N ARG A 576 -13.97 -10.98 6.46
CA ARG A 576 -13.97 -12.13 7.38
C ARG A 576 -12.67 -12.26 8.14
N THR A 577 -11.54 -12.17 7.45
CA THR A 577 -10.21 -12.25 8.09
C THR A 577 -9.93 -11.05 8.99
N ALA A 578 -10.45 -9.88 8.68
CA ALA A 578 -10.38 -8.71 9.56
C ALA A 578 -11.19 -8.90 10.85
N LEU A 579 -12.40 -9.46 10.77
CA LEU A 579 -13.22 -9.80 11.94
C LEU A 579 -12.57 -10.88 12.81
N THR A 580 -11.97 -11.91 12.21
CA THR A 580 -11.23 -12.92 12.98
C THR A 580 -9.95 -12.37 13.59
N ARG A 581 -9.22 -11.47 12.93
CA ARG A 581 -8.08 -10.77 13.54
C ARG A 581 -8.53 -9.89 14.73
N ALA A 582 -9.63 -9.16 14.57
CA ALA A 582 -10.23 -8.39 15.66
C ALA A 582 -10.64 -9.29 16.83
N ALA A 583 -11.14 -10.50 16.56
CA ALA A 583 -11.48 -11.47 17.59
C ALA A 583 -10.32 -11.84 18.50
N HIS A 584 -9.15 -12.13 17.94
CA HIS A 584 -7.96 -12.55 18.69
C HIS A 584 -7.46 -11.45 19.63
N ASN A 585 -7.58 -10.18 19.21
CA ASN A 585 -7.21 -9.01 20.00
C ASN A 585 -8.21 -8.69 21.13
N VAL A 586 -9.40 -9.27 21.08
CA VAL A 586 -10.56 -8.95 21.94
C VAL A 586 -10.95 -10.13 22.86
N THR A 587 -10.10 -11.16 22.93
CA THR A 587 -10.28 -12.47 23.61
C THR A 587 -10.61 -12.45 25.13
N GLY A 588 -10.88 -11.29 25.73
CA GLY A 588 -11.25 -11.17 27.15
C GLY A 588 -12.33 -10.14 27.48
N THR A 589 -13.12 -9.64 26.51
CA THR A 589 -14.11 -8.57 26.79
C THR A 589 -15.57 -8.97 26.53
N ALA A 590 -16.43 -8.47 27.43
CA ALA A 590 -17.82 -8.05 27.30
C ALA A 590 -18.81 -8.85 26.41
N PRO A 591 -19.95 -9.32 26.97
CA PRO A 591 -20.97 -10.05 26.20
C PRO A 591 -21.57 -9.23 25.05
N GLY A 592 -21.68 -7.89 25.20
CA GLY A 592 -22.24 -7.01 24.17
C GLY A 592 -21.40 -6.95 22.87
N VAL A 593 -20.07 -6.87 22.98
CA VAL A 593 -19.18 -6.82 21.81
C VAL A 593 -19.16 -8.17 21.08
N GLN A 594 -19.27 -9.27 21.83
CA GLN A 594 -19.37 -10.62 21.26
C GLN A 594 -20.68 -10.83 20.49
N ALA A 595 -21.81 -10.37 21.05
CA ALA A 595 -23.11 -10.46 20.40
C ALA A 595 -23.13 -9.68 19.07
N LEU A 596 -22.58 -8.47 19.09
CA LEU A 596 -22.49 -7.60 17.92
C LEU A 596 -21.58 -8.18 16.82
N ARG A 597 -20.43 -8.75 17.21
CA ARG A 597 -19.54 -9.48 16.30
C ARG A 597 -20.25 -10.70 15.69
N ALA A 598 -20.90 -11.53 16.51
CA ALA A 598 -21.61 -12.72 16.05
C ALA A 598 -22.77 -12.37 15.10
N HIS A 599 -23.38 -11.20 15.26
CA HIS A 599 -24.36 -10.70 14.30
C HIS A 599 -23.71 -10.37 12.94
N MET A 600 -22.59 -9.64 12.92
CA MET A 600 -21.87 -9.33 11.67
C MET A 600 -21.28 -10.56 10.97
N GLU A 601 -20.74 -11.52 11.73
CA GLU A 601 -20.26 -12.80 11.18
C GLU A 601 -21.40 -13.56 10.50
N ARG A 602 -22.60 -13.62 11.10
CA ARG A 602 -23.78 -14.24 10.46
C ARG A 602 -24.20 -13.52 9.18
N VAL A 603 -24.22 -12.18 9.17
CA VAL A 603 -24.57 -11.40 7.96
C VAL A 603 -23.53 -11.62 6.85
N LEU A 604 -22.25 -11.68 7.20
CA LEU A 604 -21.18 -11.92 6.24
C LEU A 604 -21.22 -13.35 5.70
N ASP A 605 -21.42 -14.35 6.55
CA ASP A 605 -21.49 -15.76 6.15
C ASP A 605 -22.71 -16.04 5.28
N THR A 606 -23.87 -15.47 5.60
CA THR A 606 -25.06 -15.56 4.73
C THR A 606 -24.80 -14.91 3.37
N ARG A 607 -24.18 -13.73 3.33
CA ARG A 607 -23.84 -13.07 2.07
C ARG A 607 -22.83 -13.87 1.25
N LEU A 608 -21.77 -14.37 1.88
CA LEU A 608 -20.74 -15.18 1.24
C LEU A 608 -21.33 -16.46 0.66
N HIS A 609 -22.19 -17.14 1.42
CA HIS A 609 -22.91 -18.33 0.95
C HIS A 609 -23.76 -18.03 -0.29
N THR A 610 -24.58 -16.97 -0.29
CA THR A 610 -25.43 -16.62 -1.43
C THR A 610 -24.63 -16.27 -2.69
N LEU A 611 -23.50 -15.57 -2.53
CA LEU A 611 -22.64 -15.20 -3.66
C LEU A 611 -21.88 -16.39 -4.24
N VAL A 612 -21.33 -17.25 -3.37
CA VAL A 612 -20.64 -18.48 -3.80
C VAL A 612 -21.63 -19.42 -4.51
N GLN A 613 -22.84 -19.60 -3.96
CA GLN A 613 -23.89 -20.41 -4.58
C GLN A 613 -24.28 -19.86 -5.97
N ALA A 614 -24.48 -18.55 -6.09
CA ALA A 614 -24.82 -17.92 -7.37
C ALA A 614 -23.67 -18.00 -8.39
N MET A 615 -22.42 -17.88 -7.95
CA MET A 615 -21.25 -18.02 -8.82
C MET A 615 -21.14 -19.45 -9.35
N LEU A 616 -21.24 -20.44 -8.45
CA LEU A 616 -21.19 -21.86 -8.80
C LEU A 616 -22.28 -22.25 -9.77
N ALA A 617 -23.53 -21.83 -9.53
CA ALA A 617 -24.64 -22.10 -10.42
C ALA A 617 -24.43 -21.53 -11.84
N ARG A 618 -23.74 -20.38 -11.97
CA ARG A 618 -23.43 -19.79 -13.28
C ARG A 618 -22.29 -20.51 -13.98
N VAL A 619 -21.28 -20.96 -13.24
CA VAL A 619 -20.16 -21.73 -13.80
C VAL A 619 -20.65 -23.10 -14.28
N THR A 620 -21.50 -23.77 -13.50
CA THR A 620 -22.09 -25.05 -13.91
C THR A 620 -23.03 -24.90 -15.11
N ALA A 621 -23.83 -23.83 -15.16
CA ALA A 621 -24.67 -23.52 -16.33
C ALA A 621 -23.83 -23.22 -17.59
N ALA A 622 -22.80 -22.39 -17.48
CA ALA A 622 -21.91 -22.08 -18.60
C ALA A 622 -21.13 -23.32 -19.09
N PHE A 623 -20.74 -24.21 -18.18
CA PHE A 623 -20.17 -25.51 -18.53
C PHE A 623 -21.18 -26.35 -19.33
N GLY A 624 -22.44 -26.45 -18.89
CA GLY A 624 -23.50 -27.15 -19.62
C GLY A 624 -23.80 -26.55 -21.00
N GLU A 625 -23.86 -25.21 -21.11
CA GLU A 625 -24.04 -24.50 -22.38
C GLU A 625 -22.87 -24.73 -23.35
N ALA A 626 -21.61 -24.68 -22.87
CA ALA A 626 -20.44 -24.94 -23.70
C ALA A 626 -20.37 -26.40 -24.15
N LEU A 627 -20.71 -27.33 -23.25
CA LEU A 627 -20.78 -28.76 -23.53
C LEU A 627 -21.82 -29.07 -24.61
N THR A 628 -23.03 -28.50 -24.49
CA THR A 628 -24.13 -28.70 -25.46
C THR A 628 -23.87 -28.02 -26.79
N ALA A 629 -23.35 -26.79 -26.80
CA ALA A 629 -23.03 -26.07 -28.03
C ALA A 629 -21.99 -26.78 -28.91
N VAL A 630 -20.98 -27.42 -28.28
CA VAL A 630 -20.00 -28.24 -29.03
C VAL A 630 -20.56 -29.61 -29.41
N TRP A 631 -21.49 -30.14 -28.63
CA TRP A 631 -22.11 -31.44 -28.89
C TRP A 631 -23.02 -31.45 -30.11
N ASP A 632 -23.74 -30.34 -30.35
CA ASP A 632 -24.68 -30.18 -31.46
C ASP A 632 -23.96 -29.92 -32.81
N ASP A 633 -22.69 -29.52 -32.80
CA ASP A 633 -21.88 -29.28 -34.01
C ASP A 633 -21.05 -30.52 -34.40
N GLN A 634 -21.66 -31.42 -35.20
CA GLN A 634 -21.03 -32.68 -35.61
C GLN A 634 -19.80 -32.51 -36.51
N ASP A 635 -19.71 -31.40 -37.26
CA ASP A 635 -18.61 -31.13 -38.18
C ASP A 635 -17.36 -30.63 -37.43
N ALA A 636 -17.54 -29.84 -36.36
CA ALA A 636 -16.44 -29.37 -35.52
C ALA A 636 -15.71 -30.52 -34.78
N LEU A 637 -16.41 -31.55 -34.31
CA LEU A 637 -15.83 -32.68 -33.57
C LEU A 637 -14.97 -33.63 -34.43
N GLY A 638 -15.10 -33.57 -35.77
CA GLY A 638 -14.40 -34.44 -36.71
C GLY A 638 -12.97 -33.99 -37.04
N GLU A 639 -12.70 -32.68 -37.00
CA GLU A 639 -11.37 -32.12 -37.29
C GLU A 639 -10.53 -31.98 -36.01
N ARG A 640 -9.20 -32.20 -36.11
CA ARG A 640 -8.26 -31.97 -34.98
C ARG A 640 -8.35 -30.55 -34.41
N SER A 641 -8.86 -29.59 -35.20
CA SER A 641 -9.15 -28.20 -34.83
C SER A 641 -10.27 -28.08 -33.79
N GLY A 642 -11.41 -28.76 -33.92
CA GLY A 642 -12.52 -28.62 -32.96
C GLY A 642 -12.28 -29.33 -31.62
N ARG A 643 -11.42 -30.36 -31.58
CA ARG A 643 -10.89 -30.90 -30.32
C ARG A 643 -9.96 -29.93 -29.60
N ALA A 644 -9.21 -29.12 -30.35
CA ALA A 644 -8.42 -28.03 -29.78
C ALA A 644 -9.34 -26.94 -29.21
N VAL A 645 -10.46 -26.60 -29.86
CA VAL A 645 -11.44 -25.61 -29.37
C VAL A 645 -12.07 -25.97 -27.99
N LEU A 646 -12.23 -27.26 -27.68
CA LEU A 646 -12.71 -27.72 -26.36
C LEU A 646 -11.75 -27.38 -25.20
N TRP A 647 -10.44 -27.35 -25.48
CA TRP A 647 -9.37 -27.33 -24.47
C TRP A 647 -8.45 -26.10 -24.56
N ASP A 648 -8.32 -25.45 -25.71
CA ASP A 648 -7.50 -24.27 -25.92
C ASP A 648 -8.20 -23.04 -25.36
N ALA A 649 -7.57 -22.44 -24.35
CA ALA A 649 -7.95 -21.14 -23.82
C ALA A 649 -7.14 -20.03 -24.52
N PRO A 650 -7.72 -18.86 -24.82
CA PRO A 650 -6.94 -17.72 -25.28
C PRO A 650 -5.88 -17.32 -24.22
N GLU A 651 -4.66 -17.00 -24.67
CA GLU A 651 -3.43 -16.79 -23.86
C GLU A 651 -3.50 -15.69 -22.76
N ARG A 652 -4.64 -15.01 -22.60
CA ARG A 652 -4.82 -13.99 -21.56
C ARG A 652 -6.02 -14.36 -20.67
N PRO A 653 -5.81 -14.75 -19.41
CA PRO A 653 -6.92 -14.82 -18.48
C PRO A 653 -7.45 -13.40 -18.30
N ALA A 654 -8.65 -13.13 -18.83
CA ALA A 654 -9.34 -11.86 -18.56
C ALA A 654 -9.41 -11.69 -17.04
N SER A 655 -9.05 -10.53 -16.51
CA SER A 655 -9.11 -10.28 -15.08
C SER A 655 -10.57 -10.36 -14.61
N LEU A 656 -10.94 -11.50 -14.02
CA LEU A 656 -12.28 -11.83 -13.57
C LEU A 656 -12.64 -11.10 -12.27
N ARG A 657 -12.55 -9.76 -12.27
CA ARG A 657 -13.02 -8.91 -11.15
C ARG A 657 -14.54 -8.79 -11.10
N HIS A 658 -15.23 -9.14 -12.18
CA HIS A 658 -16.69 -9.08 -12.28
C HIS A 658 -17.23 -10.48 -12.60
N ALA A 659 -17.55 -11.26 -11.55
CA ALA A 659 -18.17 -12.58 -11.64
C ALA A 659 -19.48 -12.60 -12.45
N ARG A 660 -20.06 -11.43 -12.75
CA ARG A 660 -21.30 -11.32 -13.52
C ARG A 660 -21.13 -11.31 -15.04
N THR A 661 -19.95 -10.98 -15.56
CA THR A 661 -19.77 -10.68 -17.00
C THR A 661 -18.90 -11.69 -17.73
N ALA A 662 -18.24 -12.60 -17.01
CA ALA A 662 -17.39 -13.58 -17.64
C ALA A 662 -18.15 -14.86 -17.98
N ARG A 663 -18.40 -15.06 -19.28
CA ARG A 663 -18.71 -16.37 -19.82
C ARG A 663 -17.38 -17.03 -20.22
N PRO A 664 -16.93 -18.10 -19.54
CA PRO A 664 -15.75 -18.84 -19.99
C PRO A 664 -16.01 -19.42 -21.40
N PRO A 665 -15.06 -19.30 -22.34
CA PRO A 665 -15.27 -19.73 -23.73
C PRO A 665 -15.12 -21.24 -23.94
N CYS A 666 -14.51 -21.97 -23.02
CA CYS A 666 -14.21 -23.40 -23.16
C CYS A 666 -14.25 -24.15 -21.82
N ILE A 667 -14.33 -25.49 -21.88
CA ILE A 667 -14.43 -26.38 -20.71
C ILE A 667 -13.20 -26.25 -19.81
N ALA A 668 -12.01 -26.14 -20.40
CA ALA A 668 -10.77 -25.92 -19.65
C ALA A 668 -10.80 -24.60 -18.85
N ALA A 669 -11.36 -23.53 -19.42
CA ALA A 669 -11.51 -22.25 -18.73
C ALA A 669 -12.53 -22.33 -17.58
N CYS A 670 -13.60 -23.11 -17.71
CA CYS A 670 -14.53 -23.39 -16.61
C CYS A 670 -13.83 -24.09 -15.45
N VAL A 671 -13.05 -25.15 -15.73
CA VAL A 671 -12.30 -25.90 -14.72
C VAL A 671 -11.24 -25.01 -14.07
N ARG A 672 -10.47 -24.23 -14.84
CA ARG A 672 -9.47 -23.28 -14.31
C ARG A 672 -10.08 -22.17 -13.46
N LEU A 673 -11.23 -21.63 -13.86
CA LEU A 673 -11.95 -20.62 -13.08
C LEU A 673 -12.41 -21.16 -11.74
N MET A 674 -12.91 -22.41 -11.72
CA MET A 674 -13.17 -23.12 -10.47
C MET A 674 -11.86 -23.29 -9.67
N GLU A 675 -10.79 -23.80 -10.27
CA GLU A 675 -9.51 -24.03 -9.60
C GLU A 675 -8.94 -22.75 -8.94
N ASP A 676 -8.84 -21.65 -9.68
CA ASP A 676 -8.21 -20.39 -9.22
C ASP A 676 -9.02 -19.71 -8.10
N ARG A 677 -10.35 -19.72 -8.21
CA ARG A 677 -11.23 -19.05 -7.23
C ARG A 677 -11.48 -19.90 -6.01
N PHE A 678 -11.60 -21.22 -6.15
CA PHE A 678 -11.73 -22.10 -5.00
C PHE A 678 -10.44 -22.22 -4.21
N HIS A 679 -9.26 -22.12 -4.83
CA HIS A 679 -8.01 -22.17 -4.08
C HIS A 679 -7.94 -21.11 -2.97
N SER A 680 -8.54 -19.93 -3.19
CA SER A 680 -8.66 -18.87 -2.18
C SER A 680 -9.73 -19.11 -1.10
N ALA A 681 -10.78 -19.88 -1.42
CA ALA A 681 -11.96 -20.10 -0.57
C ALA A 681 -11.93 -21.44 0.21
N VAL A 682 -10.98 -22.34 -0.08
CA VAL A 682 -10.83 -23.68 0.54
C VAL A 682 -10.76 -23.66 2.07
N HIS A 683 -10.42 -22.52 2.69
CA HIS A 683 -10.32 -22.38 4.14
C HIS A 683 -11.63 -21.99 4.85
N THR A 684 -12.78 -21.98 4.16
CA THR A 684 -14.06 -21.59 4.76
C THR A 684 -15.13 -22.68 4.66
N ASP A 685 -15.65 -23.13 5.81
CA ASP A 685 -16.72 -24.15 5.91
C ASP A 685 -18.02 -23.74 5.17
N VAL A 686 -18.18 -22.44 4.90
CA VAL A 686 -19.36 -21.84 4.27
C VAL A 686 -19.54 -22.25 2.79
N ALA A 687 -18.46 -22.70 2.14
CA ALA A 687 -18.47 -23.09 0.72
C ALA A 687 -18.73 -24.58 0.46
N ALA A 688 -18.72 -25.45 1.49
CA ALA A 688 -18.75 -26.90 1.31
C ALA A 688 -20.06 -27.42 0.67
N ALA A 689 -21.22 -26.99 1.17
CA ALA A 689 -22.53 -27.42 0.68
C ALA A 689 -22.83 -26.99 -0.78
N PRO A 690 -22.69 -25.70 -1.17
CA PRO A 690 -22.98 -25.29 -2.55
C PRO A 690 -21.99 -25.89 -3.55
N LEU A 691 -20.75 -26.16 -3.12
CA LEU A 691 -19.75 -26.84 -3.93
C LEU A 691 -20.15 -28.29 -4.21
N GLN A 692 -20.59 -29.03 -3.19
CA GLN A 692 -21.05 -30.40 -3.38
C GLN A 692 -22.21 -30.45 -4.38
N ALA A 693 -23.18 -29.54 -4.27
CA ALA A 693 -24.28 -29.44 -5.22
C ALA A 693 -23.79 -29.13 -6.66
N ALA A 694 -22.82 -28.22 -6.82
CA ALA A 694 -22.24 -27.89 -8.11
C ALA A 694 -21.50 -29.07 -8.74
N CYS A 695 -20.66 -29.78 -7.97
CA CYS A 695 -19.95 -30.98 -8.44
C CYS A 695 -20.93 -32.07 -8.90
N MET A 696 -22.00 -32.31 -8.14
CA MET A 696 -23.04 -33.28 -8.55
C MET A 696 -23.77 -32.85 -9.83
N THR A 697 -24.02 -31.55 -10.00
CA THR A 697 -24.62 -31.02 -11.23
C THR A 697 -23.70 -31.20 -12.45
N LEU A 698 -22.37 -31.02 -12.28
CA LEU A 698 -21.39 -31.29 -13.34
C LEU A 698 -21.37 -32.77 -13.73
N ALA A 699 -21.38 -33.68 -12.75
CA ALA A 699 -21.46 -35.11 -13.02
C ALA A 699 -22.74 -35.49 -13.75
N GLN A 700 -23.87 -34.85 -13.40
CA GLN A 700 -25.15 -35.04 -14.08
C GLN A 700 -25.11 -34.59 -15.55
N PHE A 701 -24.55 -33.41 -15.84
CA PHE A 701 -24.42 -32.94 -17.23
C PHE A 701 -23.61 -33.89 -18.11
N VAL A 702 -22.56 -34.50 -17.57
CA VAL A 702 -21.76 -35.49 -18.30
C VAL A 702 -22.50 -36.82 -18.45
N ALA A 703 -23.32 -37.20 -17.46
CA ALA A 703 -24.15 -38.41 -17.51
C ALA A 703 -25.32 -38.31 -18.50
N ASP A 704 -25.87 -37.12 -18.70
CA ASP A 704 -27.01 -36.87 -19.61
C ASP A 704 -26.60 -36.83 -21.09
N LEU A 705 -25.29 -36.80 -21.39
CA LEU A 705 -24.79 -36.92 -22.77
C LEU A 705 -25.03 -38.33 -23.32
N ALA A 706 -25.74 -38.43 -24.45
CA ALA A 706 -25.97 -39.68 -25.18
C ALA A 706 -25.08 -39.75 -26.44
N PRO A 707 -23.82 -40.26 -26.34
CA PRO A 707 -22.90 -40.27 -27.48
C PRO A 707 -23.29 -41.31 -28.53
N ALA A 708 -23.58 -40.86 -29.75
CA ALA A 708 -23.96 -41.72 -30.88
C ALA A 708 -22.78 -42.03 -31.82
N THR A 709 -21.84 -41.10 -31.98
CA THR A 709 -20.65 -41.27 -32.84
C THR A 709 -19.38 -41.56 -32.02
N VAL A 710 -18.43 -42.30 -32.60
CA VAL A 710 -17.14 -42.64 -31.93
C VAL A 710 -16.32 -41.40 -31.57
N THR A 711 -16.45 -40.30 -32.31
CA THR A 711 -15.79 -39.02 -32.00
C THR A 711 -16.41 -38.36 -30.76
N GLN A 712 -17.74 -38.37 -30.63
CA GLN A 712 -18.46 -37.92 -29.43
C GLN A 712 -18.14 -38.80 -28.21
N GLN A 713 -18.07 -40.12 -28.39
CA GLN A 713 -17.67 -41.05 -27.34
C GLN A 713 -16.23 -40.76 -26.86
N GLN A 714 -15.32 -40.43 -27.77
CA GLN A 714 -13.95 -40.06 -27.43
C GLN A 714 -13.85 -38.73 -26.65
N SER A 715 -14.64 -37.70 -27.02
CA SER A 715 -14.64 -36.43 -26.28
C SER A 715 -15.18 -36.57 -24.86
N VAL A 716 -16.18 -37.44 -24.61
CA VAL A 716 -16.67 -37.71 -23.25
C VAL A 716 -15.60 -38.36 -22.38
N LEU A 717 -14.83 -39.31 -22.93
CA LEU A 717 -13.73 -39.95 -22.21
C LEU A 717 -12.66 -38.93 -21.79
N GLU A 718 -12.34 -37.97 -22.67
CA GLU A 718 -11.39 -36.89 -22.39
C GLU A 718 -11.89 -35.92 -21.31
N VAL A 719 -13.17 -35.55 -21.35
CA VAL A 719 -13.81 -34.70 -20.32
C VAL A 719 -13.82 -35.41 -18.96
N CYS A 720 -14.20 -36.69 -18.92
CA CYS A 720 -14.17 -37.51 -17.70
C CYS A 720 -12.75 -37.62 -17.12
N ALA A 721 -11.73 -37.81 -17.97
CA ALA A 721 -10.34 -37.87 -17.55
C ALA A 721 -9.84 -36.52 -16.98
N ALA A 722 -10.23 -35.39 -17.59
CA ALA A 722 -9.88 -34.06 -17.10
C ALA A 722 -10.53 -33.73 -15.74
N LEU A 723 -11.82 -34.06 -15.57
CA LEU A 723 -12.52 -33.87 -14.29
C LEU A 723 -11.90 -34.73 -13.17
N TYR A 724 -11.47 -35.96 -13.49
CA TYR A 724 -10.86 -36.86 -12.52
C TYR A 724 -9.42 -36.48 -12.14
N THR A 725 -8.69 -35.82 -13.05
CA THR A 725 -7.28 -35.42 -12.85
C THR A 725 -7.08 -34.04 -12.24
N SER A 726 -8.15 -33.23 -12.07
CA SER A 726 -8.05 -31.90 -11.45
C SER A 726 -7.60 -31.97 -9.97
N PRO A 727 -6.50 -31.28 -9.60
CA PRO A 727 -5.94 -31.32 -8.24
C PRO A 727 -6.78 -30.57 -7.19
N VAL A 728 -7.72 -29.73 -7.62
CA VAL A 728 -8.63 -28.98 -6.74
C VAL A 728 -9.88 -29.81 -6.46
N LEU A 729 -10.46 -30.43 -7.49
CA LEU A 729 -11.61 -31.34 -7.30
C LEU A 729 -11.23 -32.54 -6.43
N GLN A 730 -10.02 -33.09 -6.57
CA GLN A 730 -9.54 -34.17 -5.69
C GLN A 730 -9.40 -33.78 -4.21
N ARG A 731 -9.24 -32.48 -3.91
CA ARG A 731 -9.17 -31.98 -2.53
C ARG A 731 -10.54 -31.66 -1.93
N MET A 732 -11.54 -31.41 -2.77
CA MET A 732 -12.79 -30.77 -2.33
C MET A 732 -14.07 -31.56 -2.63
N ALA A 733 -14.09 -32.42 -3.65
CA ALA A 733 -15.29 -33.13 -4.08
C ALA A 733 -15.55 -34.37 -3.21
N SER A 734 -16.83 -34.66 -2.97
CA SER A 734 -17.28 -35.87 -2.26
C SER A 734 -16.95 -37.14 -3.05
N PRO A 735 -16.74 -38.29 -2.38
CA PRO A 735 -16.47 -39.58 -3.05
C PRO A 735 -17.56 -39.95 -4.08
N ALA A 736 -18.82 -39.60 -3.80
CA ALA A 736 -19.97 -39.83 -4.70
C ALA A 736 -19.81 -39.18 -6.09
N PHE A 737 -19.12 -38.04 -6.19
CA PHE A 737 -18.85 -37.38 -7.47
C PHE A 737 -17.93 -38.23 -8.34
N PHE A 738 -16.84 -38.75 -7.75
CA PHE A 738 -15.88 -39.58 -8.47
C PHE A 738 -16.47 -40.93 -8.87
N GLU A 739 -17.36 -41.51 -8.04
CA GLU A 739 -18.10 -42.73 -8.38
C GLU A 739 -19.00 -42.53 -9.61
N GLN A 740 -19.73 -41.40 -9.69
CA GLN A 740 -20.57 -41.08 -10.85
C GLN A 740 -19.76 -40.85 -12.12
N VAL A 741 -18.69 -40.05 -12.06
CA VAL A 741 -17.80 -39.81 -13.21
C VAL A 741 -17.16 -41.11 -13.68
N HIS A 742 -16.76 -41.98 -12.75
CA HIS A 742 -16.23 -43.30 -13.07
C HIS A 742 -17.26 -44.19 -13.78
N ALA A 743 -18.51 -44.23 -13.30
CA ALA A 743 -19.58 -45.01 -13.91
C ALA A 743 -19.93 -44.54 -15.34
N VAL A 744 -19.88 -43.23 -15.60
CA VAL A 744 -20.08 -42.69 -16.95
C VAL A 744 -18.89 -43.03 -17.86
N HIS A 745 -17.66 -42.90 -17.37
CA HIS A 745 -16.46 -43.28 -18.11
C HIS A 745 -16.44 -44.76 -18.50
N THR A 746 -16.78 -45.68 -17.60
CA THR A 746 -16.80 -47.13 -17.92
C THR A 746 -17.83 -47.47 -18.98
N ARG A 747 -19.06 -46.93 -18.87
CA ARG A 747 -20.14 -47.19 -19.83
C ARG A 747 -19.81 -46.64 -21.23
N THR A 748 -19.23 -45.43 -21.30
CA THR A 748 -18.83 -44.80 -22.57
C THR A 748 -17.60 -45.47 -23.18
N ALA A 749 -16.65 -45.94 -22.36
CA ALA A 749 -15.46 -46.67 -22.80
C ALA A 749 -15.82 -48.02 -23.46
N GLU A 750 -16.79 -48.75 -22.91
CA GLU A 750 -17.31 -49.99 -23.50
C GLU A 750 -18.00 -49.73 -24.85
N ALA A 751 -18.87 -48.72 -24.92
CA ALA A 751 -19.57 -48.35 -26.15
C ALA A 751 -18.61 -47.88 -27.26
N TRP A 752 -17.58 -47.11 -26.89
CA TRP A 752 -16.51 -46.67 -27.78
C TRP A 752 -15.70 -47.85 -28.33
N ALA A 753 -15.26 -48.76 -27.45
CA ALA A 753 -14.49 -49.93 -27.85
C ALA A 753 -15.28 -50.83 -28.81
N ALA A 754 -16.57 -51.06 -28.56
CA ALA A 754 -17.44 -51.84 -29.42
C ALA A 754 -17.64 -51.20 -30.80
N ALA A 755 -17.98 -49.91 -30.85
CA ALA A 755 -18.20 -49.19 -32.11
C ALA A 755 -16.91 -49.06 -32.93
N HIS A 756 -15.76 -48.89 -32.27
CA HIS A 756 -14.46 -48.79 -32.94
C HIS A 756 -14.01 -50.15 -33.50
N ALA A 757 -14.17 -51.23 -32.73
CA ALA A 757 -13.90 -52.59 -33.17
C ALA A 757 -14.73 -52.98 -34.41
N GLN A 758 -16.03 -52.67 -34.41
CA GLN A 758 -16.92 -52.92 -35.55
C GLN A 758 -16.49 -52.16 -36.81
N ARG A 759 -16.05 -50.91 -36.69
CA ARG A 759 -15.52 -50.16 -37.85
C ARG A 759 -14.25 -50.77 -38.42
N ILE A 760 -13.35 -51.25 -37.58
CA ILE A 760 -12.10 -51.87 -38.03
C ILE A 760 -12.40 -53.21 -38.71
N ALA A 761 -13.29 -54.02 -38.13
CA ALA A 761 -13.73 -55.28 -38.74
C ALA A 761 -14.42 -55.06 -40.10
N ALA A 762 -15.25 -54.01 -40.22
CA ALA A 762 -15.93 -53.66 -41.47
C ALA A 762 -14.98 -53.22 -42.61
N GLN A 763 -13.74 -52.83 -42.32
CA GLN A 763 -12.75 -52.45 -43.36
C GLN A 763 -12.14 -53.65 -44.10
N GLY A 764 -12.39 -54.89 -43.67
CA GLY A 764 -11.97 -56.10 -44.37
C GLY A 764 -10.45 -56.26 -44.52
N ARG A 765 -9.66 -55.68 -43.62
CA ARG A 765 -8.18 -55.75 -43.65
C ARG A 765 -7.67 -56.99 -42.91
N ALA A 766 -6.45 -57.42 -43.24
CA ALA A 766 -5.77 -58.49 -42.49
C ALA A 766 -5.59 -58.15 -40.99
N LEU A 767 -5.41 -59.16 -40.14
CA LEU A 767 -5.35 -59.02 -38.68
C LEU A 767 -4.25 -58.05 -38.19
N GLN A 768 -3.03 -58.20 -38.71
CA GLN A 768 -1.88 -57.38 -38.30
C GLN A 768 -2.05 -55.86 -38.53
N PRO A 769 -2.43 -55.38 -39.73
CA PRO A 769 -2.67 -53.94 -39.95
C PRO A 769 -3.87 -53.40 -39.15
N SER A 770 -4.84 -54.25 -38.80
CA SER A 770 -5.97 -53.90 -37.93
C SER A 770 -5.55 -53.69 -36.47
N LEU A 771 -4.59 -54.49 -35.97
CA LEU A 771 -3.97 -54.31 -34.65
C LEU A 771 -3.12 -53.02 -34.57
N VAL A 772 -2.45 -52.63 -35.66
CA VAL A 772 -1.74 -51.34 -35.74
C VAL A 772 -2.69 -50.16 -35.61
N LEU A 773 -3.84 -50.23 -36.29
CA LEU A 773 -4.86 -49.18 -36.23
C LEU A 773 -5.43 -49.06 -34.80
N LEU A 774 -5.71 -50.19 -34.15
CA LEU A 774 -6.10 -50.22 -32.75
C LEU A 774 -5.06 -49.57 -31.84
N ALA A 775 -3.79 -49.93 -31.96
CA ALA A 775 -2.72 -49.36 -31.14
C ALA A 775 -2.61 -47.82 -31.32
N ARG A 776 -2.76 -47.32 -32.55
CA ARG A 776 -2.77 -45.88 -32.83
C ARG A 776 -3.97 -45.17 -32.21
N THR A 777 -5.14 -45.79 -32.22
CA THR A 777 -6.37 -45.19 -31.66
C THR A 777 -6.39 -45.21 -30.14
N ALA A 778 -5.85 -46.25 -29.52
CA ALA A 778 -5.63 -46.32 -28.07
C ALA A 778 -4.64 -45.24 -27.61
N HIS A 779 -3.59 -44.96 -28.40
CA HIS A 779 -2.64 -43.89 -28.11
C HIS A 779 -3.28 -42.49 -28.16
N ALA A 780 -4.36 -42.32 -28.93
CA ALA A 780 -5.09 -41.05 -29.03
C ALA A 780 -5.95 -40.72 -27.79
N LEU A 781 -6.15 -41.66 -26.86
CA LEU A 781 -6.93 -41.44 -25.64
C LEU A 781 -6.11 -40.85 -24.46
N ALA A 782 -4.80 -40.63 -24.64
CA ALA A 782 -3.87 -40.18 -23.60
C ALA A 782 -3.82 -41.09 -22.35
N PRO A 783 -2.76 -41.08 -21.54
CA PRO A 783 -2.73 -41.86 -20.31
C PRO A 783 -3.72 -41.30 -19.29
N SER A 784 -4.75 -42.09 -18.93
CA SER A 784 -5.74 -41.72 -17.92
C SER A 784 -5.63 -42.60 -16.67
N PRO A 785 -5.95 -42.09 -15.47
CA PRO A 785 -6.01 -42.88 -14.24
C PRO A 785 -7.28 -43.74 -14.12
N LEU A 786 -8.15 -43.70 -15.13
CA LEU A 786 -9.43 -44.39 -15.20
C LEU A 786 -9.27 -45.75 -15.92
N PRO A 787 -10.20 -46.71 -15.71
CA PRO A 787 -10.06 -48.06 -16.28
C PRO A 787 -10.00 -48.03 -17.80
N ALA A 788 -9.05 -48.76 -18.37
CA ALA A 788 -8.84 -48.83 -19.80
C ALA A 788 -10.04 -49.50 -20.52
N PRO A 789 -10.57 -48.94 -21.65
CA PRO A 789 -11.57 -49.57 -22.50
C PRO A 789 -11.16 -50.99 -22.95
N PRO A 790 -12.12 -51.94 -22.96
CA PRO A 790 -11.87 -53.35 -23.29
C PRO A 790 -11.74 -53.61 -24.80
N LEU A 791 -10.76 -52.95 -25.45
CA LEU A 791 -10.60 -52.94 -26.91
C LEU A 791 -10.38 -54.33 -27.53
N LEU A 792 -9.57 -55.16 -26.90
CA LEU A 792 -9.27 -56.51 -27.42
C LEU A 792 -10.48 -57.44 -27.36
N ARG A 793 -11.26 -57.38 -26.27
CA ARG A 793 -12.48 -58.16 -26.12
C ARG A 793 -13.52 -57.77 -27.19
N CYS A 794 -13.73 -56.48 -27.38
CA CYS A 794 -14.67 -55.99 -28.40
C CYS A 794 -14.23 -56.33 -29.83
N LEU A 795 -12.91 -56.34 -30.10
CA LEU A 795 -12.38 -56.77 -31.40
C LEU A 795 -12.62 -58.26 -31.64
N THR A 796 -12.38 -59.12 -30.65
CA THR A 796 -12.62 -60.56 -30.78
C THR A 796 -14.11 -60.88 -31.02
N GLU A 797 -15.02 -60.11 -30.41
CA GLU A 797 -16.46 -60.30 -30.57
C GLU A 797 -16.97 -59.79 -31.94
N ALA A 798 -16.31 -58.81 -32.55
CA ALA A 798 -16.72 -58.19 -33.81
C ALA A 798 -16.01 -58.75 -35.06
N TRP A 799 -15.00 -59.61 -34.91
CA TRP A 799 -14.21 -60.10 -36.03
C TRP A 799 -14.99 -61.13 -36.88
N PRO A 800 -14.99 -61.02 -38.22
CA PRO A 800 -15.66 -62.00 -39.07
C PRO A 800 -14.95 -63.37 -38.96
N ALA A 801 -15.73 -64.43 -38.71
CA ALA A 801 -15.25 -65.82 -38.55
C ALA A 801 -14.78 -66.44 -39.88
N ALA A 802 -13.76 -65.85 -40.51
CA ALA A 802 -13.31 -66.18 -41.86
C ALA A 802 -12.09 -67.12 -41.90
N SER A 803 -11.25 -67.18 -40.86
CA SER A 803 -10.08 -68.08 -40.83
C SER A 803 -9.72 -68.58 -39.42
N ALA A 804 -9.51 -69.90 -39.27
CA ALA A 804 -9.10 -70.51 -37.99
C ALA A 804 -7.70 -70.06 -37.51
N ALA A 805 -6.89 -69.50 -38.41
CA ALA A 805 -5.56 -68.96 -38.09
C ALA A 805 -5.66 -67.58 -37.40
N ASP A 806 -6.63 -66.76 -37.78
CA ASP A 806 -6.87 -65.45 -37.16
C ASP A 806 -7.48 -65.60 -35.77
N ASP A 807 -8.41 -66.56 -35.58
CA ASP A 807 -8.98 -66.88 -34.27
C ASP A 807 -7.91 -67.43 -33.29
N ALA A 808 -7.00 -68.26 -33.79
CA ALA A 808 -5.86 -68.74 -33.01
C ALA A 808 -4.87 -67.61 -32.65
N ALA A 809 -4.65 -66.65 -33.55
CA ALA A 809 -3.78 -65.49 -33.30
C ALA A 809 -4.40 -64.51 -32.29
N LEU A 810 -5.72 -64.28 -32.36
CA LEU A 810 -6.47 -63.47 -31.38
C LEU A 810 -6.49 -64.14 -29.99
N ALA A 811 -6.67 -65.46 -29.93
CA ALA A 811 -6.57 -66.22 -28.68
C ALA A 811 -5.14 -66.21 -28.11
N ALA A 812 -4.11 -66.27 -28.97
CA ALA A 812 -2.70 -66.16 -28.57
C ALA A 812 -2.30 -64.76 -28.07
N LEU A 813 -2.96 -63.70 -28.54
CA LEU A 813 -2.82 -62.34 -28.02
C LEU A 813 -3.42 -62.19 -26.61
N ALA A 814 -4.45 -62.98 -26.26
CA ALA A 814 -5.05 -63.03 -24.93
C ALA A 814 -4.29 -63.96 -23.93
N GLY A 815 -3.67 -65.06 -24.40
CA GLY A 815 -2.93 -66.05 -23.56
C GLY A 815 -1.39 -65.90 -23.58
N PRO A 816 -0.61 -66.32 -22.57
CA PRO A 816 0.78 -65.90 -22.29
C PRO A 816 1.91 -66.20 -23.32
N SER A 817 1.60 -66.47 -24.60
CA SER A 817 2.59 -66.80 -25.64
C SER A 817 3.56 -65.67 -26.02
N ASP A 818 4.83 -66.03 -26.30
CA ASP A 818 5.95 -65.12 -26.63
C ASP A 818 5.92 -64.57 -28.07
N THR A 819 5.22 -65.22 -28.99
CA THR A 819 5.25 -64.89 -30.44
C THR A 819 4.61 -63.55 -30.78
N TRP A 820 3.78 -62.99 -29.90
CA TRP A 820 3.07 -61.72 -30.09
C TRP A 820 3.48 -60.65 -29.05
N TYR A 821 4.62 -60.82 -28.38
CA TYR A 821 5.15 -59.90 -27.36
C TYR A 821 5.19 -58.41 -27.76
N PRO A 822 5.59 -58.01 -28.99
CA PRO A 822 5.65 -56.59 -29.38
C PRO A 822 4.27 -55.90 -29.45
N TRP A 823 3.24 -56.64 -29.82
CA TRP A 823 1.87 -56.13 -29.89
C TRP A 823 1.24 -56.04 -28.50
N ARG A 824 1.63 -56.96 -27.61
CA ARG A 824 1.22 -56.97 -26.21
C ARG A 824 1.82 -55.82 -25.41
N THR A 825 3.06 -55.45 -25.69
CA THR A 825 3.69 -54.27 -25.07
C THR A 825 3.09 -52.97 -25.61
N ALA A 826 2.81 -52.91 -26.92
CA ALA A 826 2.14 -51.75 -27.54
C ALA A 826 0.70 -51.55 -27.03
N LEU A 827 -0.02 -52.63 -26.75
CA LEU A 827 -1.38 -52.62 -26.19
C LEU A 827 -1.40 -52.79 -24.66
N ALA A 828 -0.25 -52.90 -23.98
CA ALA A 828 -0.11 -53.32 -22.58
C ALA A 828 -0.97 -52.54 -21.57
N PRO A 829 -1.17 -51.21 -21.70
CA PRO A 829 -2.05 -50.49 -20.77
C PRO A 829 -3.53 -50.92 -20.89
N TRP A 830 -3.91 -51.64 -21.95
CA TRP A 830 -5.29 -51.93 -22.35
C TRP A 830 -5.59 -53.44 -22.48
N VAL A 831 -4.58 -54.31 -22.34
CA VAL A 831 -4.70 -55.79 -22.48
C VAL A 831 -5.09 -56.49 -21.17
N GLN A 832 -4.75 -55.93 -20.00
CA GLN A 832 -4.80 -56.65 -18.72
C GLN A 832 -6.20 -56.79 -18.07
N ASN A 833 -7.27 -56.26 -18.68
CA ASN A 833 -8.61 -56.27 -18.08
C ASN A 833 -9.53 -57.43 -18.51
N THR A 834 -8.98 -58.55 -18.99
CA THR A 834 -9.78 -59.77 -19.26
C THR A 834 -10.10 -60.61 -18.02
N HIS A 835 -9.67 -60.21 -16.82
CA HIS A 835 -10.07 -60.90 -15.60
C HIS A 835 -11.37 -60.31 -15.02
N ALA A 836 -12.38 -61.18 -14.95
CA ALA A 836 -13.69 -61.01 -14.33
C ALA A 836 -13.63 -60.37 -12.91
N PRO A 837 -14.73 -59.75 -12.42
CA PRO A 837 -14.71 -58.91 -11.23
C PRO A 837 -14.57 -59.77 -9.99
N THR A 838 -13.38 -59.81 -9.39
CA THR A 838 -13.18 -60.44 -8.08
C THR A 838 -12.86 -59.39 -7.02
N ALA A 839 -13.83 -59.25 -6.11
CA ALA A 839 -13.83 -58.60 -4.79
C ALA A 839 -13.85 -57.06 -4.74
N PRO A 840 -14.72 -56.47 -3.89
CA PRO A 840 -14.73 -55.04 -3.63
C PRO A 840 -13.44 -54.68 -2.88
N ARG A 841 -12.56 -53.91 -3.51
CA ARG A 841 -11.44 -53.28 -2.78
C ARG A 841 -12.00 -52.21 -1.84
N ALA A 842 -11.54 -52.26 -0.59
CA ALA A 842 -11.97 -51.37 0.48
C ALA A 842 -11.81 -49.87 0.11
N PRO A 843 -12.74 -48.99 0.56
CA PRO A 843 -12.86 -47.60 0.09
C PRO A 843 -11.81 -46.62 0.66
N SER A 844 -10.68 -47.10 1.20
CA SER A 844 -9.80 -46.26 2.04
C SER A 844 -8.42 -45.94 1.46
N ALA A 845 -8.13 -46.24 0.19
CA ALA A 845 -6.85 -45.89 -0.42
C ALA A 845 -7.04 -44.99 -1.64
N ARG A 846 -6.63 -43.72 -1.51
CA ARG A 846 -6.43 -42.82 -2.66
C ARG A 846 -5.58 -43.56 -3.70
N PRO A 847 -5.99 -43.67 -4.97
CA PRO A 847 -5.20 -44.39 -5.96
C PRO A 847 -3.92 -43.60 -6.20
N GLY A 848 -2.78 -44.16 -5.79
CA GLY A 848 -1.47 -43.63 -6.12
C GLY A 848 -1.29 -43.61 -7.63
N MET A 849 -0.82 -42.47 -8.15
CA MET A 849 -0.38 -42.32 -9.54
C MET A 849 0.63 -43.41 -9.89
N VAL A 850 0.22 -44.40 -10.67
CA VAL A 850 1.17 -45.31 -11.34
C VAL A 850 1.58 -44.63 -12.64
N ARG A 851 2.67 -43.84 -12.60
CA ARG A 851 3.37 -43.43 -13.83
C ARG A 851 3.99 -44.67 -14.45
N VAL A 852 3.36 -45.23 -15.48
CA VAL A 852 4.03 -46.17 -16.40
C VAL A 852 4.46 -45.38 -17.62
N ALA A 853 5.71 -44.92 -17.61
CA ALA A 853 6.42 -44.63 -18.85
C ALA A 853 7.10 -45.92 -19.32
N PRO A 854 7.18 -46.15 -20.64
CA PRO A 854 8.43 -46.62 -21.22
C PRO A 854 9.00 -45.54 -22.15
N PRO A 855 10.33 -45.35 -22.17
CA PRO A 855 10.99 -44.51 -23.16
C PRO A 855 11.01 -45.27 -24.48
N PHE A 856 10.70 -44.62 -25.62
CA PHE A 856 11.38 -44.86 -26.91
C PHE A 856 10.94 -43.77 -27.91
N VAL A 857 11.88 -42.85 -28.17
CA VAL A 857 12.20 -42.16 -29.43
C VAL A 857 11.06 -41.54 -30.26
N VAL A 858 11.02 -40.20 -30.29
CA VAL A 858 11.38 -39.40 -31.49
C VAL A 858 12.35 -38.31 -31.07
#